data_AF-A0A7Y7BGS6-F1
#
_entry.id   AF-A0A7Y7BGS6-F1
#
_cell.length_a   1.000
_cell.length_b   1.000
_cell.length_c   1.000
_cell.angle_alpha   90.00
_cell.angle_beta   90.00
_cell.angle_gamma   90.00
#
_symmetry.space_group_name_H-M   'P 1'
#
loop_
_entity.id
_entity.type
_entity.pdbx_description
1 polymer ?
#
loop_
_entity_poly.entity_id
_entity_poly.type
_entity_poly.pdbx_seq_one_letter_code
_entity_poly.pdbx_strand_id
1 'polypeptide(L)'
;AADLVRGGVNILVLSNRPKAGELSIPSLLVTGAVHHYLIDQGIRARVSLVIEGGDVVETHHFATLIAYGASAVCPYLAFETLNSISEPDQVEEAIEQYIKAIGYGLRKILSKMGISTLQSYESAQIFEILGLSDEIVKLCFKGTPSRISGKSFAGLEKEIKANYEFAHDEKAIAKRLADGGIYQWRAEGEKHLFNPKTIHLLQKSTRLNNLELFREYSREIDDQEKENVTLRSLFDFKKTDSIPLEEVEPASNIMKRFATGAMSFGSISEEAHTTIAKAMNLIGGKSNSGEGGEDAARFTPGSDGLLARSAIKQVASGRFGVTTHYLINADELQIKVAQGAKPGEGGQLPGLKVDENIARIRHSTPGVTLISPPPHHDIYSIEDLAQLIFDLKNVNSKADINVKLVAEAGVGTIAAGVAKANADNILISGHDGGTGASPISSIQHAGIPWEIGLAEAHQTLLRNGLRKRVKLQTDGQIKTARDVAIAAMLGAEEWGVATAVLVVEGCIMMRKCHLNTCPVGVATQRPELRKLFTGEVQHIVNFFTMMAEELRIIMSELGIRTVNELVGRTDLLSFNKAKATEKAGEIDLTRILDNPFAEKGEPQYKTQEQRSRTTDVLDHQLIKLAQPTFKHQERVRFEQCIHNENRTTGAMLAGKFTEQFGPEGLADGTITVDFQGAAGQSFGAFLSHGITFNLEGEANDYVGKGLSGGKLVIYPNPESECKAADNVLIGNVALYGATRGRLYVNGQAGERFAVRNSGAKAVVEGVGDHGCEYMTGGRVVVLGETGKNFAAGMSGGIAYVYAADFDFESRCNMDLVEVEFPEEDDFNFLHMMLEKHHRYTNSVKAIELLSQWDIAKTNFVKVIPTEYKRVMAKKRDFSKVMV
;
A
#
# COMPACT_ATOMS: atom_id res chain seq x y z
N ALA A 1 32.17 -28.16 12.54
CA ALA A 1 31.74 -26.94 13.26
C ALA A 1 31.67 -27.15 14.77
N ALA A 2 30.79 -28.03 15.29
CA ALA A 2 30.62 -28.21 16.74
C ALA A 2 31.90 -28.56 17.50
N ASP A 3 32.76 -29.43 16.95
CA ASP A 3 34.02 -29.80 17.62
C ASP A 3 34.99 -28.62 17.75
N LEU A 4 35.05 -27.74 16.74
CA LEU A 4 35.83 -26.50 16.80
C LEU A 4 35.32 -25.58 17.92
N VAL A 5 33.99 -25.43 18.02
CA VAL A 5 33.37 -24.60 19.07
C VAL A 5 33.60 -25.18 20.46
N ARG A 6 33.50 -26.51 20.62
CA ARG A 6 33.85 -27.21 21.87
C ARG A 6 35.32 -27.05 22.22
N GLY A 7 36.19 -26.99 21.21
CA GLY A 7 37.61 -26.69 21.33
C GLY A 7 37.94 -25.22 21.65
N GLY A 8 36.94 -24.34 21.80
CA GLY A 8 37.12 -22.94 22.19
C GLY A 8 37.08 -21.92 21.04
N VAL A 9 36.82 -22.35 19.80
CA VAL A 9 36.66 -21.42 18.67
C VAL A 9 35.36 -20.63 18.83
N ASN A 10 35.47 -19.30 18.85
CA ASN A 10 34.37 -18.36 19.03
C ASN A 10 33.97 -17.61 17.74
N ILE A 11 34.70 -17.78 16.64
CA ILE A 11 34.33 -17.29 15.31
C ILE A 11 34.53 -18.42 14.30
N LEU A 12 33.46 -18.76 13.57
CA LEU A 12 33.53 -19.71 12.46
C LEU A 12 33.31 -18.97 11.14
N VAL A 13 34.28 -19.09 10.24
CA VAL A 13 34.16 -18.61 8.86
C VAL A 13 33.65 -19.76 8.00
N LEU A 14 32.45 -19.61 7.44
CA LEU A 14 31.88 -20.54 6.46
C LEU A 14 32.10 -19.94 5.08
N SER A 15 32.96 -20.56 4.28
CA SER A 15 33.34 -20.05 2.96
C SER A 15 32.77 -20.94 1.87
N ASN A 16 32.10 -20.32 0.89
CA ASN A 16 31.63 -20.97 -0.33
C ASN A 16 32.62 -20.78 -1.51
N ARG A 17 33.83 -20.26 -1.26
CA ARG A 17 34.85 -20.12 -2.31
C ARG A 17 35.10 -21.46 -3.02
N PRO A 18 35.10 -21.48 -4.36
CA PRO A 18 35.26 -22.71 -5.12
C PRO A 18 36.66 -23.28 -4.94
N LYS A 19 36.73 -24.61 -4.90
CA LYS A 19 37.98 -25.37 -4.99
C LYS A 19 37.95 -26.20 -6.26
N ALA A 20 39.10 -26.30 -6.93
CA ALA A 20 39.21 -27.03 -8.18
C ALA A 20 38.77 -28.49 -8.00
N GLY A 21 37.82 -28.95 -8.81
CA GLY A 21 37.27 -30.31 -8.76
C GLY A 21 36.18 -30.53 -7.71
N GLU A 22 35.76 -29.49 -6.97
CA GLU A 22 34.71 -29.59 -5.95
C GLU A 22 33.51 -28.68 -6.29
N LEU A 23 32.30 -29.16 -5.95
CA LEU A 23 31.09 -28.33 -6.00
C LEU A 23 31.00 -27.47 -4.73
N SER A 24 30.61 -26.21 -4.90
CA SER A 24 30.40 -25.30 -3.76
C SER A 24 28.99 -25.42 -3.23
N ILE A 25 28.84 -25.57 -1.91
CA ILE A 25 27.52 -25.56 -1.25
C ILE A 25 27.01 -24.10 -1.21
N PRO A 26 25.74 -23.83 -1.56
CA PRO A 26 25.16 -22.49 -1.44
C PRO A 26 25.31 -21.93 -0.04
N SER A 27 25.71 -20.66 0.07
CA SER A 27 26.04 -20.00 1.35
C SER A 27 24.88 -20.05 2.33
N LEU A 28 23.64 -19.90 1.85
CA LEU A 28 22.43 -19.93 2.68
C LEU A 28 22.17 -21.31 3.31
N LEU A 29 22.36 -22.40 2.55
CA LEU A 29 22.13 -23.76 3.04
C LEU A 29 23.13 -24.14 4.13
N VAL A 30 24.42 -23.86 3.91
CA VAL A 30 25.46 -24.16 4.90
C VAL A 30 25.29 -23.31 6.16
N THR A 31 24.91 -22.04 6.02
CA THR A 31 24.64 -21.14 7.15
C THR A 31 23.52 -21.68 8.02
N GLY A 32 22.36 -21.98 7.42
CA GLY A 32 21.20 -22.49 8.14
C GLY A 32 21.45 -23.85 8.80
N ALA A 33 22.07 -24.79 8.07
CA ALA A 33 22.39 -26.12 8.61
C ALA A 33 23.35 -26.05 9.81
N VAL A 34 24.43 -25.26 9.72
CA VAL A 34 25.37 -25.08 10.83
C VAL A 34 24.72 -24.34 11.99
N HIS A 35 23.94 -23.30 11.72
CA HIS A 35 23.22 -22.52 12.73
C HIS A 35 22.30 -23.42 13.57
N HIS A 36 21.38 -24.15 12.93
CA HIS A 36 20.44 -25.02 13.63
C HIS A 36 21.13 -26.20 14.32
N TYR A 37 22.14 -26.79 13.70
CA TYR A 37 22.89 -27.87 14.34
C TYR A 37 23.57 -27.38 15.63
N LEU A 38 24.19 -26.20 15.62
CA LEU A 38 24.80 -25.62 16.83
C LEU A 38 23.76 -25.26 17.91
N ILE A 39 22.54 -24.89 17.52
CA ILE A 39 21.41 -24.69 18.45
C ILE A 39 21.03 -26.01 19.11
N ASP A 40 20.80 -27.06 18.31
CA ASP A 40 20.41 -28.38 18.80
C ASP A 40 21.50 -28.98 19.72
N GLN A 41 22.77 -28.60 19.53
CA GLN A 41 23.89 -28.97 20.41
C GLN A 41 24.05 -28.08 21.66
N GLY A 42 23.25 -27.02 21.83
CA GLY A 42 23.32 -26.10 22.97
C GLY A 42 24.56 -25.20 23.01
N ILE A 43 25.23 -25.00 21.86
CA ILE A 43 26.51 -24.29 21.79
C ILE A 43 26.50 -23.09 20.82
N ARG A 44 25.39 -22.78 20.14
CA ARG A 44 25.30 -21.64 19.19
C ARG A 44 25.64 -20.28 19.81
N ALA A 45 25.31 -20.06 21.09
CA ALA A 45 25.59 -18.82 21.80
C ALA A 45 27.11 -18.57 22.04
N ARG A 46 27.96 -19.58 21.84
CA ARG A 46 29.41 -19.49 22.08
C ARG A 46 30.20 -19.01 20.86
N VAL A 47 29.55 -18.82 19.72
CA VAL A 47 30.23 -18.63 18.43
C VAL A 47 29.46 -17.67 17.52
N SER A 48 30.18 -16.81 16.81
CA SER A 48 29.66 -16.02 15.69
C SER A 48 29.91 -16.72 14.35
N LEU A 49 28.95 -16.66 13.45
CA LEU A 49 29.08 -17.21 12.09
C LEU A 49 29.39 -16.08 11.11
N VAL A 50 30.53 -16.14 10.45
CA VAL A 50 30.93 -15.21 9.39
C VAL A 50 30.84 -15.94 8.06
N ILE A 51 30.09 -15.40 7.12
CA ILE A 51 29.85 -16.05 5.82
C ILE A 51 30.70 -15.37 4.75
N GLU A 52 31.60 -16.11 4.14
CA GLU A 52 32.32 -15.67 2.94
C GLU A 52 31.64 -16.30 1.71
N GLY A 53 30.83 -15.52 1.00
CA GLY A 53 29.95 -16.02 -0.05
C GLY A 53 30.11 -15.28 -1.37
N GLY A 54 30.34 -16.02 -2.45
CA GLY A 54 30.40 -15.54 -3.83
C GLY A 54 29.03 -15.53 -4.52
N ASP A 55 28.05 -16.24 -3.97
CA ASP A 55 26.63 -16.21 -4.36
C ASP A 55 25.85 -15.06 -3.68
N VAL A 56 26.52 -14.18 -2.95
CA VAL A 56 25.92 -13.06 -2.22
C VAL A 56 26.15 -11.76 -2.97
N VAL A 57 25.10 -11.20 -3.57
CA VAL A 57 25.21 -10.02 -4.43
C VAL A 57 24.11 -9.00 -4.13
N GLU A 58 22.88 -9.44 -3.90
CA GLU A 58 21.73 -8.56 -3.71
C GLU A 58 21.30 -8.46 -2.25
N THR A 59 20.61 -7.37 -1.90
CA THR A 59 20.10 -7.09 -0.54
C THR A 59 19.35 -8.27 0.10
N HIS A 60 18.60 -9.05 -0.68
CA HIS A 60 17.87 -10.21 -0.20
C HIS A 60 18.79 -11.35 0.25
N HIS A 61 19.95 -11.54 -0.38
CA HIS A 61 20.92 -12.58 -0.01
C HIS A 61 21.53 -12.29 1.36
N PHE A 62 21.86 -11.02 1.64
CA PHE A 62 22.32 -10.62 2.98
C PHE A 62 21.22 -10.82 4.02
N ALA A 63 19.99 -10.39 3.71
CA ALA A 63 18.87 -10.50 4.63
C ALA A 63 18.57 -11.96 5.00
N THR A 64 18.54 -12.88 4.02
CA THR A 64 18.34 -14.31 4.30
C THR A 64 19.48 -14.87 5.14
N LEU A 65 20.75 -14.61 4.79
CA LEU A 65 21.88 -15.10 5.57
C LEU A 65 21.82 -14.65 7.05
N ILE A 66 21.51 -13.38 7.30
CA ILE A 66 21.40 -12.83 8.65
C ILE A 66 20.21 -13.46 9.39
N ALA A 67 19.06 -13.57 8.74
CA ALA A 67 17.85 -14.16 9.32
C ALA A 67 18.00 -15.66 9.66
N TYR A 68 18.98 -16.33 9.06
CA TYR A 68 19.33 -17.73 9.35
C TYR A 68 20.66 -17.88 10.12
N GLY A 69 21.12 -16.80 10.74
CA GLY A 69 22.13 -16.86 11.80
C GLY A 69 23.54 -16.45 11.42
N ALA A 70 23.74 -15.79 10.28
CA ALA A 70 24.99 -15.09 9.97
C ALA A 70 25.13 -13.82 10.83
N SER A 71 26.27 -13.67 11.51
CA SER A 71 26.61 -12.48 12.27
C SER A 71 27.38 -11.45 11.43
N ALA A 72 28.05 -11.89 10.36
CA ALA A 72 28.67 -11.03 9.35
C ALA A 72 28.73 -11.73 7.99
N VAL A 73 28.79 -10.95 6.91
CA VAL A 73 28.82 -11.47 5.53
C VAL A 73 29.89 -10.74 4.73
N CYS A 74 30.78 -11.49 4.09
CA CYS A 74 31.80 -11.05 3.16
C CYS A 74 31.41 -11.49 1.73
N PRO A 75 30.86 -10.59 0.90
CA PRO A 75 30.40 -10.89 -0.46
C PRO A 75 31.56 -10.85 -1.46
N TYR A 76 32.54 -11.74 -1.31
CA TYR A 76 33.85 -11.59 -1.95
C TYR A 76 33.77 -11.44 -3.47
N LEU A 77 32.90 -12.20 -4.14
CA LEU A 77 32.80 -12.18 -5.61
C LEU A 77 32.14 -10.89 -6.11
N ALA A 78 31.26 -10.27 -5.32
CA ALA A 78 30.71 -8.96 -5.65
C ALA A 78 31.82 -7.89 -5.60
N PHE A 79 32.69 -7.93 -4.58
CA PHE A 79 33.85 -7.03 -4.50
C PHE A 79 34.86 -7.28 -5.62
N GLU A 80 35.19 -8.53 -5.93
CA GLU A 80 36.06 -8.88 -7.05
C GLU A 80 35.47 -8.42 -8.40
N THR A 81 34.14 -8.52 -8.56
CA THR A 81 33.44 -8.02 -9.75
C THR A 81 33.55 -6.51 -9.86
N LEU A 82 33.29 -5.76 -8.79
CA LEU A 82 33.44 -4.30 -8.77
C LEU A 82 34.87 -3.88 -9.10
N ASN A 83 35.87 -4.54 -8.50
CA ASN A 83 37.27 -4.32 -8.81
C ASN A 83 37.61 -4.59 -10.29
N SER A 84 36.91 -5.52 -10.95
CA SER A 84 37.15 -5.86 -12.37
C SER A 84 36.50 -4.90 -13.37
N ILE A 85 35.43 -4.19 -12.98
CA ILE A 85 34.66 -3.31 -13.88
C ILE A 85 34.88 -1.82 -13.61
N SER A 86 35.43 -1.47 -12.46
CA SER A 86 35.78 -0.10 -12.08
C SER A 86 37.20 0.27 -12.52
N GLU A 87 37.43 1.56 -12.77
CA GLU A 87 38.79 2.07 -12.93
C GLU A 87 39.57 1.94 -11.60
N PRO A 88 40.91 1.72 -11.62
CA PRO A 88 41.70 1.41 -10.42
C PRO A 88 41.57 2.44 -9.28
N ASP A 89 41.39 3.71 -9.60
CA ASP A 89 41.22 4.82 -8.66
C ASP A 89 39.79 4.95 -8.09
N GLN A 90 38.82 4.19 -8.64
CA GLN A 90 37.40 4.23 -8.26
C GLN A 90 36.92 2.98 -7.50
N VAL A 91 37.76 1.95 -7.37
CA VAL A 91 37.37 0.67 -6.75
C VAL A 91 36.91 0.84 -5.31
N GLU A 92 37.65 1.60 -4.50
CA GLU A 92 37.31 1.81 -3.09
C GLU A 92 35.97 2.54 -2.95
N GLU A 93 35.77 3.60 -3.72
CA GLU A 93 34.50 4.34 -3.77
C GLU A 93 33.33 3.43 -4.21
N ALA A 94 33.52 2.61 -5.24
CA ALA A 94 32.49 1.68 -5.71
C ALA A 94 32.10 0.65 -4.64
N ILE A 95 33.07 0.12 -3.89
CA ILE A 95 32.83 -0.80 -2.77
C ILE A 95 32.08 -0.09 -1.64
N GLU A 96 32.48 1.12 -1.26
CA GLU A 96 31.79 1.90 -0.22
C GLU A 96 30.34 2.22 -0.60
N GLN A 97 30.10 2.60 -1.86
CA GLN A 97 28.76 2.83 -2.40
C GLN A 97 27.91 1.56 -2.37
N TYR A 98 28.49 0.42 -2.73
CA TYR A 98 27.81 -0.88 -2.65
C TYR A 98 27.43 -1.23 -1.20
N ILE A 99 28.36 -1.10 -0.25
CA ILE A 99 28.10 -1.35 1.19
C ILE A 99 26.97 -0.43 1.69
N LYS A 100 27.01 0.86 1.33
CA LYS A 100 25.96 1.83 1.67
C LYS A 100 24.60 1.43 1.10
N ALA A 101 24.56 0.98 -0.15
CA ALA A 101 23.33 0.50 -0.80
C ALA A 101 22.77 -0.76 -0.13
N ILE A 102 23.63 -1.73 0.21
CA ILE A 102 23.23 -2.92 0.97
C ILE A 102 22.69 -2.54 2.35
N GLY A 103 23.39 -1.66 3.08
CA GLY A 103 22.94 -1.18 4.39
C GLY A 103 21.57 -0.49 4.33
N TYR A 104 21.32 0.32 3.30
CA TYR A 104 19.99 0.91 3.06
C TYR A 104 18.94 -0.16 2.73
N GLY A 105 19.28 -1.11 1.85
CA GLY A 105 18.40 -2.22 1.47
C GLY A 105 18.03 -3.12 2.64
N LEU A 106 18.96 -3.40 3.55
CA LEU A 106 18.69 -4.15 4.77
C LEU A 106 17.72 -3.40 5.68
N ARG A 107 17.97 -2.12 5.99
CA ARG A 107 17.04 -1.30 6.78
C ARG A 107 15.63 -1.32 6.19
N LYS A 108 15.54 -1.29 4.86
CA LYS A 108 14.29 -1.36 4.13
C LYS A 108 13.59 -2.71 4.24
N ILE A 109 14.32 -3.83 4.20
CA ILE A 109 13.75 -5.17 4.41
C ILE A 109 13.24 -5.31 5.85
N LEU A 110 14.03 -4.89 6.83
CA LEU A 110 13.66 -4.94 8.25
C LEU A 110 12.39 -4.11 8.54
N SER A 111 12.30 -2.90 7.97
CA SER A 111 11.17 -2.01 8.18
C SER A 111 9.84 -2.54 7.64
N LYS A 112 9.85 -3.48 6.68
CA LYS A 112 8.62 -4.09 6.14
C LYS A 112 7.79 -4.78 7.23
N MET A 113 8.45 -5.28 8.27
CA MET A 113 7.85 -5.95 9.42
C MET A 113 7.95 -5.12 10.71
N GLY A 114 8.29 -3.83 10.60
CA GLY A 114 8.45 -2.94 11.77
C GLY A 114 9.67 -3.24 12.65
N ILE A 115 10.67 -3.97 12.15
CA ILE A 115 11.88 -4.30 12.91
C ILE A 115 12.89 -3.15 12.79
N SER A 116 13.40 -2.67 13.92
CA SER A 116 14.32 -1.50 13.94
C SER A 116 15.80 -1.88 14.09
N THR A 117 16.14 -3.07 14.58
CA THR A 117 17.53 -3.46 14.86
C THR A 117 17.92 -4.73 14.11
N LEU A 118 19.19 -4.79 13.69
CA LEU A 118 19.75 -5.97 13.05
C LEU A 118 19.83 -7.16 14.01
N GLN A 119 20.09 -6.89 15.28
CA GLN A 119 20.19 -7.89 16.34
C GLN A 119 18.87 -8.64 16.55
N SER A 120 17.73 -7.95 16.49
CA SER A 120 16.41 -8.59 16.56
C SER A 120 16.05 -9.34 15.27
N TYR A 121 16.68 -9.01 14.15
CA TYR A 121 16.46 -9.67 12.86
C TYR A 121 17.34 -10.93 12.69
N GLU A 122 18.54 -10.94 13.28
CA GLU A 122 19.44 -12.10 13.26
C GLU A 122 18.71 -13.33 13.83
N SER A 123 18.71 -14.43 13.07
CA SER A 123 18.04 -15.70 13.42
C SER A 123 16.50 -15.61 13.56
N ALA A 124 15.85 -14.52 13.16
CA ALA A 124 14.41 -14.34 13.31
C ALA A 124 13.57 -15.07 12.25
N GLN A 125 14.19 -15.52 11.14
CA GLN A 125 13.55 -16.29 10.07
C GLN A 125 12.28 -15.65 9.49
N ILE A 126 12.32 -14.33 9.24
CA ILE A 126 11.20 -13.54 8.70
C ILE A 126 11.06 -13.76 7.18
N PHE A 127 10.82 -15.02 6.81
CA PHE A 127 10.71 -15.49 5.44
C PHE A 127 9.68 -16.62 5.34
N GLU A 128 9.24 -16.89 4.12
CA GLU A 128 8.44 -18.06 3.80
C GLU A 128 9.13 -18.85 2.70
N ILE A 129 9.10 -20.18 2.81
CA ILE A 129 9.74 -21.10 1.86
C ILE A 129 8.69 -21.66 0.91
N LEU A 130 8.90 -21.45 -0.39
CA LEU A 130 8.12 -22.04 -1.47
C LEU A 130 9.03 -22.93 -2.32
N GLY A 131 8.70 -24.21 -2.44
CA GLY A 131 9.36 -25.11 -3.39
C GLY A 131 10.68 -25.72 -2.94
N LEU A 132 10.97 -25.75 -1.64
CA LEU A 132 12.00 -26.62 -1.06
C LEU A 132 11.35 -27.80 -0.35
N SER A 133 11.97 -28.96 -0.45
CA SER A 133 11.53 -30.18 0.22
C SER A 133 11.62 -30.08 1.75
N ASP A 134 10.76 -30.86 2.43
CA ASP A 134 10.72 -30.94 3.88
C ASP A 134 12.08 -31.36 4.50
N GLU A 135 12.89 -32.16 3.80
CA GLU A 135 14.23 -32.54 4.26
C GLU A 135 15.18 -31.34 4.38
N ILE A 136 15.15 -30.42 3.41
CA ILE A 136 15.96 -29.20 3.41
C ILE A 136 15.44 -28.26 4.49
N VAL A 137 14.12 -28.05 4.56
CA VAL A 137 13.53 -27.17 5.56
C VAL A 137 13.87 -27.66 6.97
N LYS A 138 13.75 -28.96 7.23
CA LYS A 138 14.06 -29.55 8.54
C LYS A 138 15.53 -29.42 8.92
N LEU A 139 16.46 -29.58 7.98
CA LEU A 139 17.89 -29.52 8.25
C LEU A 139 18.42 -28.08 8.31
N CYS A 140 18.01 -27.24 7.37
CA CYS A 140 18.62 -25.93 7.12
C CYS A 140 17.78 -24.75 7.62
N PHE A 141 16.46 -24.87 7.74
CA PHE A 141 15.56 -23.73 7.96
C PHE A 141 14.42 -24.08 8.94
N LYS A 142 14.76 -24.77 10.02
CA LYS A 142 13.81 -25.35 10.96
C LYS A 142 12.95 -24.26 11.58
N GLY A 143 11.63 -24.40 11.46
CA GLY A 143 10.65 -23.45 12.00
C GLY A 143 10.17 -22.38 11.01
N THR A 144 10.75 -22.30 9.81
CA THR A 144 10.23 -21.43 8.76
C THR A 144 8.96 -22.02 8.13
N PRO A 145 7.89 -21.24 7.92
CA PRO A 145 6.71 -21.70 7.19
C PRO A 145 7.08 -22.21 5.79
N SER A 146 6.61 -23.42 5.47
CA SER A 146 6.69 -24.00 4.13
C SER A 146 5.42 -24.81 3.85
N ARG A 147 4.60 -24.29 2.94
CA ARG A 147 3.28 -24.87 2.64
C ARG A 147 3.27 -25.76 1.41
N ILE A 148 4.26 -25.56 0.55
CA ILE A 148 4.43 -26.26 -0.71
C ILE A 148 5.86 -26.80 -0.73
N SER A 149 5.97 -28.13 -0.71
CA SER A 149 7.24 -28.85 -0.89
C SER A 149 7.80 -28.63 -2.31
N GLY A 150 9.01 -29.08 -2.58
CA GLY A 150 9.57 -29.04 -3.93
C GLY A 150 10.91 -29.72 -4.04
N LYS A 151 11.95 -28.95 -4.36
CA LYS A 151 13.27 -29.47 -4.71
C LYS A 151 13.98 -30.14 -3.52
N SER A 152 14.57 -31.31 -3.75
CA SER A 152 15.40 -32.07 -2.80
C SER A 152 16.86 -31.67 -2.86
N PHE A 153 17.69 -32.18 -1.93
CA PHE A 153 19.14 -32.01 -2.01
C PHE A 153 19.71 -32.54 -3.33
N ALA A 154 19.23 -33.69 -3.80
CA ALA A 154 19.65 -34.27 -5.08
C ALA A 154 19.28 -33.35 -6.27
N GLY A 155 18.10 -32.71 -6.22
CA GLY A 155 17.69 -31.75 -7.24
C GLY A 155 18.57 -30.49 -7.26
N LEU A 156 18.95 -29.97 -6.09
CA LEU A 156 19.87 -28.83 -5.98
C LEU A 156 21.28 -29.20 -6.44
N GLU A 157 21.78 -30.37 -6.05
CA GLU A 157 23.09 -30.87 -6.49
C GLU A 157 23.17 -30.96 -8.02
N LYS A 158 22.10 -31.45 -8.67
CA LYS A 158 22.02 -31.52 -10.13
C LYS A 158 22.15 -30.14 -10.78
N GLU A 159 21.48 -29.13 -10.24
CA GLU A 159 21.57 -27.75 -10.77
C GLU A 159 22.94 -27.11 -10.52
N ILE A 160 23.50 -27.29 -9.33
CA ILE A 160 24.85 -26.81 -9.00
C ILE A 160 25.88 -27.45 -9.94
N LYS A 161 25.75 -28.76 -10.20
CA LYS A 161 26.62 -29.47 -11.13
C LYS A 161 26.48 -28.97 -12.57
N ALA A 162 25.25 -28.73 -13.04
CA ALA A 162 25.02 -28.19 -14.38
C ALA A 162 25.66 -26.78 -14.54
N ASN A 163 25.54 -25.92 -13.52
CA ASN A 163 26.19 -24.61 -13.51
C ASN A 163 27.72 -24.73 -13.47
N TYR A 164 28.25 -25.67 -12.69
CA TYR A 164 29.67 -25.96 -12.62
C TYR A 164 30.21 -26.42 -13.99
N GLU A 165 29.55 -27.36 -14.64
CA GLU A 165 29.91 -27.86 -15.98
C GLU A 165 29.86 -26.74 -17.02
N PHE A 166 28.82 -25.90 -16.99
CA PHE A 166 28.70 -24.73 -17.85
C PHE A 166 29.84 -23.72 -17.63
N ALA A 167 30.22 -23.46 -16.38
CA ALA A 167 31.31 -22.54 -16.05
C ALA A 167 32.70 -23.07 -16.42
N HIS A 168 32.85 -24.38 -16.67
CA HIS A 168 34.11 -25.02 -17.08
C HIS A 168 34.16 -25.42 -18.56
N ASP A 169 33.09 -25.18 -19.33
CA ASP A 169 33.10 -25.36 -20.78
C ASP A 169 33.89 -24.22 -21.45
N GLU A 170 35.06 -24.51 -22.01
CA GLU A 170 35.92 -23.54 -22.70
C GLU A 170 35.18 -22.75 -23.80
N LYS A 171 34.17 -23.33 -24.45
CA LYS A 171 33.34 -22.64 -25.46
C LYS A 171 32.31 -21.70 -24.83
N ALA A 172 31.91 -21.96 -23.59
CA ALA A 172 31.02 -21.10 -22.81
C ALA A 172 31.80 -19.98 -22.12
N ILE A 173 33.01 -20.27 -21.60
CA ILE A 173 33.92 -19.30 -20.96
C ILE A 173 34.32 -18.15 -21.90
N ALA A 174 34.46 -18.43 -23.21
CA ALA A 174 34.74 -17.41 -24.22
C ALA A 174 33.55 -16.44 -24.48
N LYS A 175 32.37 -16.70 -23.91
CA LYS A 175 31.18 -15.86 -24.05
C LYS A 175 31.01 -14.99 -22.80
N ARG A 176 30.45 -13.79 -23.00
CA ARG A 176 29.90 -12.97 -21.90
C ARG A 176 28.81 -13.78 -21.18
N LEU A 177 28.60 -13.50 -19.89
CA LEU A 177 27.43 -14.00 -19.15
C LEU A 177 26.15 -13.72 -19.95
N ALA A 178 25.21 -14.66 -19.96
CA ALA A 178 23.94 -14.48 -20.66
C ALA A 178 23.15 -13.30 -20.06
N ASP A 179 22.45 -12.54 -20.92
CA ASP A 179 21.60 -11.40 -20.52
C ASP A 179 20.45 -11.81 -19.56
N GLY A 180 20.14 -13.11 -19.48
CA GLY A 180 19.07 -13.68 -18.68
C GLY A 180 17.69 -13.20 -19.14
N GLY A 181 16.73 -13.14 -18.23
CA GLY A 181 15.39 -12.61 -18.50
C GLY A 181 14.51 -12.40 -17.28
N ILE A 182 15.08 -12.37 -16.07
CA ILE A 182 14.32 -12.32 -14.81
C ILE A 182 13.54 -11.00 -14.70
N TYR A 183 14.22 -9.87 -14.94
CA TYR A 183 13.65 -8.54 -14.72
C TYR A 183 12.83 -8.01 -15.91
N GLN A 184 13.20 -8.42 -17.12
CA GLN A 184 12.56 -8.00 -18.36
C GLN A 184 12.61 -9.16 -19.35
N TRP A 185 11.54 -9.30 -20.15
CA TRP A 185 11.49 -10.29 -21.21
C TRP A 185 12.66 -10.10 -22.19
N ARG A 186 13.33 -11.21 -22.49
CA ARG A 186 14.34 -11.37 -23.54
C ARG A 186 13.98 -12.60 -24.35
N ALA A 187 14.31 -12.60 -25.64
CA ALA A 187 13.96 -13.71 -26.54
C ALA A 187 14.58 -15.05 -26.09
N GLU A 188 15.81 -14.99 -25.56
CA GLU A 188 16.57 -16.15 -25.06
C GLU A 188 16.59 -16.22 -23.51
N GLY A 189 15.71 -15.46 -22.84
CA GLY A 189 15.66 -15.37 -21.38
C GLY A 189 14.57 -16.21 -20.72
N GLU A 190 14.33 -15.95 -19.43
CA GLU A 190 13.22 -16.53 -18.67
C GLU A 190 11.86 -16.29 -19.34
N LYS A 191 10.92 -17.23 -19.15
CA LYS A 191 9.57 -17.12 -19.72
C LYS A 191 8.73 -16.08 -18.98
N HIS A 192 8.06 -15.21 -19.74
CA HIS A 192 7.05 -14.28 -19.23
C HIS A 192 5.70 -14.58 -19.88
N LEU A 193 4.62 -14.55 -19.10
CA LEU A 193 3.26 -14.72 -19.60
C LEU A 193 2.90 -13.62 -20.63
N PHE A 194 3.25 -12.37 -20.31
CA PHE A 194 3.22 -11.30 -21.30
C PHE A 194 4.52 -11.26 -22.07
N ASN A 195 4.43 -11.61 -23.35
CA ASN A 195 5.49 -11.56 -24.34
C ASN A 195 4.92 -10.89 -25.62
N PRO A 196 5.74 -10.59 -26.64
CA PRO A 196 5.26 -9.89 -27.84
C PRO A 196 4.06 -10.56 -28.53
N LYS A 197 4.00 -11.90 -28.54
CA LYS A 197 2.90 -12.67 -29.16
C LYS A 197 1.60 -12.50 -28.36
N THR A 198 1.64 -12.76 -27.05
CA THR A 198 0.43 -12.68 -26.20
C THR A 198 -0.11 -11.26 -26.12
N ILE A 199 0.76 -10.26 -26.08
CA ILE A 199 0.38 -8.84 -26.15
C ILE A 199 -0.35 -8.53 -27.46
N HIS A 200 0.21 -8.97 -28.59
CA HIS A 200 -0.39 -8.73 -29.91
C HIS A 200 -1.76 -9.38 -30.05
N LEU A 201 -1.90 -10.65 -29.65
CA LEU A 201 -3.16 -11.38 -29.72
C LEU A 201 -4.24 -10.73 -28.85
N LEU A 202 -3.91 -10.34 -27.62
CA LEU A 202 -4.86 -9.66 -26.73
C LEU A 202 -5.32 -8.32 -27.32
N GLN A 203 -4.39 -7.46 -27.74
CA GLN A 203 -4.74 -6.16 -28.33
C GLN A 203 -5.56 -6.29 -29.61
N LYS A 204 -5.22 -7.26 -30.47
CA LYS A 204 -5.92 -7.47 -31.74
C LYS A 204 -7.32 -8.02 -31.53
N SER A 205 -7.48 -9.01 -30.65
CA SER A 205 -8.78 -9.62 -30.35
C SER A 205 -9.77 -8.61 -29.78
N THR A 206 -9.34 -7.75 -28.85
CA THR A 206 -10.22 -6.76 -28.21
C THR A 206 -10.57 -5.58 -29.12
N ARG A 207 -9.64 -5.15 -29.98
CA ARG A 207 -9.90 -4.11 -31.00
C ARG A 207 -10.87 -4.59 -32.08
N LEU A 208 -10.72 -5.83 -32.54
CA LEU A 208 -11.57 -6.41 -33.60
C LEU A 208 -12.84 -7.07 -33.06
N ASN A 209 -13.02 -7.12 -31.73
CA ASN A 209 -14.07 -7.89 -31.05
C ASN A 209 -14.13 -9.35 -31.56
N ASN A 210 -12.97 -10.01 -31.65
CA ASN A 210 -12.82 -11.33 -32.25
C ASN A 210 -12.53 -12.39 -31.17
N LEU A 211 -13.55 -13.20 -30.88
CA LEU A 211 -13.49 -14.26 -29.86
C LEU A 211 -12.52 -15.40 -30.23
N GLU A 212 -12.33 -15.71 -31.51
CA GLU A 212 -11.39 -16.77 -31.93
C GLU A 212 -9.94 -16.37 -31.65
N LEU A 213 -9.58 -15.12 -31.95
CA LEU A 213 -8.26 -14.57 -31.60
C LEU A 213 -8.09 -14.47 -30.07
N PHE A 214 -9.16 -14.18 -29.32
CA PHE A 214 -9.12 -14.17 -27.87
C PHE A 214 -8.85 -15.58 -27.31
N ARG A 215 -9.50 -16.61 -27.87
CA ARG A 215 -9.23 -18.02 -27.52
C ARG A 215 -7.81 -18.45 -27.86
N GLU A 216 -7.21 -17.94 -28.93
CA GLU A 216 -5.79 -18.15 -29.22
C GLU A 216 -4.91 -17.50 -28.15
N TYR A 217 -5.23 -16.27 -27.72
CA TYR A 217 -4.56 -15.61 -26.59
C TYR A 217 -4.70 -16.42 -25.29
N SER A 218 -5.92 -16.84 -24.93
CA SER A 218 -6.17 -17.60 -23.71
C SER A 218 -5.37 -18.90 -23.69
N ARG A 219 -5.36 -19.66 -24.81
CA ARG A 219 -4.54 -20.87 -24.95
C ARG A 219 -3.04 -20.60 -24.77
N GLU A 220 -2.50 -19.56 -25.40
CA GLU A 220 -1.07 -19.22 -25.26
C GLU A 220 -0.69 -18.84 -23.83
N ILE A 221 -1.61 -18.28 -23.04
CA ILE A 221 -1.40 -17.98 -21.62
C ILE A 221 -1.57 -19.22 -20.75
N ASP A 222 -2.57 -20.05 -21.02
CA ASP A 222 -2.96 -21.18 -20.18
C ASP A 222 -2.05 -22.41 -20.41
N ASP A 223 -1.57 -22.64 -21.65
CA ASP A 223 -0.67 -23.75 -22.00
C ASP A 223 0.76 -23.50 -21.50
N GLN A 224 0.96 -23.75 -20.20
CA GLN A 224 2.24 -23.62 -19.51
C GLN A 224 2.91 -24.98 -19.21
N GLU A 225 2.39 -26.08 -19.75
CA GLU A 225 2.73 -27.46 -19.35
C GLU A 225 4.22 -27.82 -19.40
N LYS A 226 5.06 -27.05 -20.11
CA LYS A 226 6.52 -27.29 -20.20
C LYS A 226 7.37 -26.42 -19.29
N GLU A 227 6.86 -25.31 -18.80
CA GLU A 227 7.65 -24.26 -18.12
C GLU A 227 7.08 -23.88 -16.74
N ASN A 228 5.81 -24.21 -16.47
CA ASN A 228 5.07 -23.99 -15.21
C ASN A 228 5.35 -22.65 -14.54
N VAL A 229 5.01 -21.55 -15.22
CA VAL A 229 5.24 -20.17 -14.72
C VAL A 229 4.36 -19.84 -13.51
N THR A 230 3.23 -20.54 -13.34
CA THR A 230 2.24 -20.29 -12.28
C THR A 230 1.78 -21.59 -11.60
N LEU A 231 1.40 -21.53 -10.32
CA LEU A 231 0.89 -22.68 -9.58
C LEU A 231 -0.41 -23.22 -10.19
N ARG A 232 -1.33 -22.32 -10.55
CA ARG A 232 -2.61 -22.68 -11.18
C ARG A 232 -2.48 -23.37 -12.54
N SER A 233 -1.32 -23.37 -13.18
CA SER A 233 -1.06 -24.19 -14.38
C SER A 233 -1.01 -25.69 -14.09
N LEU A 234 -0.79 -26.07 -12.83
CA LEU A 234 -0.72 -27.46 -12.36
C LEU A 234 -2.08 -28.03 -11.95
N PHE A 235 -3.17 -27.25 -12.08
CA PHE A 235 -4.52 -27.70 -11.82
C PHE A 235 -5.22 -28.13 -13.12
N ASP A 236 -6.00 -29.18 -13.04
CA ASP A 236 -6.94 -29.60 -14.08
C ASP A 236 -8.37 -29.49 -13.56
N PHE A 237 -9.30 -29.20 -14.45
CA PHE A 237 -10.73 -29.30 -14.17
C PHE A 237 -11.15 -30.77 -14.24
N LYS A 238 -11.84 -31.24 -13.21
CA LYS A 238 -12.41 -32.59 -13.22
C LYS A 238 -13.56 -32.67 -14.22
N LYS A 239 -13.70 -33.83 -14.86
CA LYS A 239 -14.84 -34.11 -15.74
C LYS A 239 -16.11 -34.30 -14.92
N THR A 240 -17.17 -33.60 -15.30
CA THR A 240 -18.50 -33.65 -14.70
C THR A 240 -19.57 -33.71 -15.78
N ASP A 241 -20.84 -33.83 -15.38
CA ASP A 241 -21.96 -33.71 -16.32
C ASP A 241 -22.14 -32.23 -16.71
N SER A 242 -22.00 -31.94 -17.99
CA SER A 242 -22.19 -30.60 -18.52
C SER A 242 -23.67 -30.21 -18.58
N ILE A 243 -23.94 -28.91 -18.50
CA ILE A 243 -25.28 -28.33 -18.74
C ILE A 243 -25.28 -27.47 -20.01
N PRO A 244 -26.43 -27.24 -20.67
CA PRO A 244 -26.54 -26.29 -21.77
C PRO A 244 -26.06 -24.89 -21.36
N LEU A 245 -25.35 -24.19 -22.25
CA LEU A 245 -24.78 -22.85 -21.98
C LEU A 245 -25.88 -21.82 -21.65
N GLU A 246 -27.08 -22.02 -22.17
CA GLU A 246 -28.27 -21.19 -21.93
C GLU A 246 -28.76 -21.26 -20.47
N GLU A 247 -28.44 -22.34 -19.73
CA GLU A 247 -28.74 -22.45 -18.30
C GLU A 247 -27.74 -21.68 -17.42
N VAL A 248 -26.57 -21.34 -17.95
CA VAL A 248 -25.56 -20.55 -17.24
C VAL A 248 -25.94 -19.09 -17.23
N GLU A 249 -25.81 -18.43 -16.08
CA GLU A 249 -26.12 -17.02 -15.91
C GLU A 249 -25.48 -16.14 -17.01
N PRO A 250 -26.16 -15.08 -17.45
CA PRO A 250 -25.69 -14.27 -18.57
C PRO A 250 -24.37 -13.56 -18.24
N ALA A 251 -23.54 -13.29 -19.25
CA ALA A 251 -22.26 -12.62 -19.09
C ALA A 251 -22.40 -11.25 -18.40
N SER A 252 -23.51 -10.54 -18.60
CA SER A 252 -23.82 -9.28 -17.93
C SER A 252 -23.90 -9.37 -16.40
N ASN A 253 -24.22 -10.53 -15.82
CA ASN A 253 -24.18 -10.73 -14.38
C ASN A 253 -22.75 -11.04 -13.89
N ILE A 254 -21.99 -11.82 -14.66
CA ILE A 254 -20.59 -12.12 -14.38
C ILE A 254 -19.75 -10.84 -14.42
N MET A 255 -19.98 -9.96 -15.40
CA MET A 255 -19.20 -8.73 -15.58
C MET A 255 -19.23 -7.79 -14.37
N LYS A 256 -20.30 -7.82 -13.58
CA LYS A 256 -20.43 -7.02 -12.34
C LYS A 256 -19.43 -7.43 -11.26
N ARG A 257 -18.86 -8.64 -11.35
CA ARG A 257 -17.87 -9.18 -10.40
C ARG A 257 -16.43 -8.81 -10.76
N PHE A 258 -16.21 -8.23 -11.94
CA PHE A 258 -14.90 -7.71 -12.29
C PHE A 258 -14.67 -6.34 -11.68
N ALA A 259 -13.48 -6.19 -11.12
CA ALA A 259 -12.92 -4.91 -10.79
C ALA A 259 -11.62 -4.69 -11.58
N THR A 260 -11.30 -3.45 -11.93
CA THR A 260 -9.94 -3.13 -12.36
C THR A 260 -9.07 -2.81 -11.15
N GLY A 261 -7.81 -3.22 -11.19
CA GLY A 261 -6.87 -2.96 -10.08
C GLY A 261 -6.67 -1.47 -9.78
N ALA A 262 -6.29 -1.18 -8.55
CA ALA A 262 -6.05 0.16 -8.03
C ALA A 262 -4.79 0.81 -8.64
N MET A 263 -4.94 1.47 -9.79
CA MET A 263 -3.87 2.14 -10.52
C MET A 263 -4.04 3.65 -10.39
N SER A 264 -3.11 4.33 -9.72
CA SER A 264 -3.28 5.75 -9.42
C SER A 264 -3.20 6.64 -10.67
N PHE A 265 -4.08 7.63 -10.76
CA PHE A 265 -3.82 8.81 -11.59
C PHE A 265 -2.46 9.43 -11.22
N GLY A 266 -1.61 9.64 -12.22
CA GLY A 266 -0.19 9.98 -12.07
C GLY A 266 0.75 8.83 -12.37
N SER A 267 0.43 7.60 -11.94
CA SER A 267 1.14 6.40 -12.41
C SER A 267 0.77 6.11 -13.86
N ILE A 268 -0.54 6.11 -14.14
CA ILE A 268 -1.09 6.08 -15.50
C ILE A 268 -1.61 7.47 -15.90
N SER A 269 -1.74 7.69 -17.20
CA SER A 269 -2.26 8.92 -17.78
C SER A 269 -3.74 9.10 -17.45
N GLU A 270 -4.24 10.32 -17.64
CA GLU A 270 -5.66 10.65 -17.46
C GLU A 270 -6.53 9.88 -18.46
N GLU A 271 -6.06 9.76 -19.70
CA GLU A 271 -6.74 9.07 -20.79
C GLU A 271 -6.96 7.60 -20.45
N ALA A 272 -5.91 6.90 -20.00
CA ALA A 272 -6.02 5.51 -19.54
C ALA A 272 -6.96 5.39 -18.33
N HIS A 273 -6.76 6.24 -17.31
CA HIS A 273 -7.54 6.15 -16.07
C HIS A 273 -9.05 6.38 -16.29
N THR A 274 -9.41 7.38 -17.09
CA THR A 274 -10.81 7.69 -17.40
C THR A 274 -11.45 6.70 -18.38
N THR A 275 -10.68 6.16 -19.33
CA THR A 275 -11.16 5.11 -20.26
C THR A 275 -11.55 3.84 -19.50
N ILE A 276 -10.72 3.40 -18.55
CA ILE A 276 -11.05 2.30 -17.64
C ILE A 276 -12.32 2.59 -16.85
N ALA A 277 -12.43 3.77 -16.24
CA ALA A 277 -13.58 4.10 -15.41
C ALA A 277 -14.90 4.07 -16.19
N LYS A 278 -14.92 4.67 -17.38
CA LYS A 278 -16.09 4.66 -18.28
C LYS A 278 -16.47 3.24 -18.70
N ALA A 279 -15.49 2.41 -19.08
CA ALA A 279 -15.74 1.03 -19.50
C ALA A 279 -16.34 0.17 -18.38
N MET A 280 -15.77 0.26 -17.17
CA MET A 280 -16.29 -0.51 -16.03
C MET A 280 -17.69 -0.08 -15.62
N ASN A 281 -17.97 1.23 -15.63
CA ASN A 281 -19.30 1.75 -15.34
C ASN A 281 -20.35 1.28 -16.38
N LEU A 282 -19.97 1.16 -17.65
CA LEU A 282 -20.87 0.65 -18.71
C LEU A 282 -21.25 -0.82 -18.51
N ILE A 283 -20.31 -1.66 -18.08
CA ILE A 283 -20.57 -3.10 -17.88
C ILE A 283 -21.10 -3.44 -16.48
N GLY A 284 -21.29 -2.43 -15.63
CA GLY A 284 -21.69 -2.61 -14.22
C GLY A 284 -20.62 -3.23 -13.33
N GLY A 285 -19.38 -3.33 -13.80
CA GLY A 285 -18.23 -3.70 -13.00
C GLY A 285 -17.66 -2.49 -12.26
N LYS A 286 -16.50 -2.65 -11.62
CA LYS A 286 -15.94 -1.61 -10.73
C LYS A 286 -14.56 -1.14 -11.17
N SER A 287 -14.37 0.15 -11.39
CA SER A 287 -13.03 0.74 -11.51
C SER A 287 -12.54 1.27 -10.16
N ASN A 288 -11.23 1.41 -10.01
CA ASN A 288 -10.61 1.84 -8.75
C ASN A 288 -9.69 3.04 -8.97
N SER A 289 -9.86 4.09 -8.16
CA SER A 289 -9.10 5.34 -8.29
C SER A 289 -7.58 5.17 -8.11
N GLY A 290 -7.16 4.14 -7.38
CA GLY A 290 -5.81 4.04 -6.83
C GLY A 290 -5.51 5.14 -5.80
N GLU A 291 -4.25 5.19 -5.36
CA GLU A 291 -3.78 6.06 -4.27
C GLU A 291 -3.58 7.54 -4.66
N GLY A 292 -4.03 7.95 -5.86
CA GLY A 292 -3.67 9.24 -6.45
C GLY A 292 -4.70 10.36 -6.27
N GLY A 293 -5.80 10.12 -5.57
CA GLY A 293 -6.99 10.96 -5.61
C GLY A 293 -7.77 10.79 -6.93
N GLU A 294 -8.86 11.54 -7.06
CA GLU A 294 -9.67 11.58 -8.27
C GLU A 294 -10.23 12.99 -8.47
N ASP A 295 -10.26 13.47 -9.71
CA ASP A 295 -10.83 14.78 -10.01
C ASP A 295 -12.35 14.79 -9.80
N ALA A 296 -12.84 15.78 -9.06
CA ALA A 296 -14.25 15.98 -8.78
C ALA A 296 -15.09 16.19 -10.04
N ALA A 297 -14.48 16.71 -11.13
CA ALA A 297 -15.14 16.86 -12.42
C ALA A 297 -15.66 15.53 -13.00
N ARG A 298 -15.12 14.39 -12.54
CA ARG A 298 -15.50 13.04 -13.00
C ARG A 298 -16.73 12.47 -12.29
N PHE A 299 -17.20 13.12 -11.24
CA PHE A 299 -18.28 12.59 -10.40
C PHE A 299 -19.66 12.73 -11.07
N THR A 300 -19.75 13.55 -12.12
CA THR A 300 -20.89 13.68 -13.00
C THR A 300 -20.58 13.13 -14.40
N PRO A 301 -21.58 12.69 -15.18
CA PRO A 301 -21.37 12.29 -16.57
C PRO A 301 -20.72 13.40 -17.40
N GLY A 302 -19.82 13.01 -18.30
CA GLY A 302 -19.16 13.90 -19.24
C GLY A 302 -20.07 14.32 -20.39
N SER A 303 -19.52 15.10 -21.34
CA SER A 303 -20.22 15.53 -22.54
C SER A 303 -20.61 14.37 -23.48
N ASP A 304 -19.92 13.23 -23.36
CA ASP A 304 -20.23 11.98 -24.06
C ASP A 304 -21.34 11.17 -23.36
N GLY A 305 -21.91 11.67 -22.26
CA GLY A 305 -22.91 10.99 -21.45
C GLY A 305 -22.35 9.87 -20.57
N LEU A 306 -21.04 9.61 -20.61
CA LEU A 306 -20.41 8.54 -19.85
C LEU A 306 -19.90 9.05 -18.50
N LEU A 307 -20.10 8.24 -17.46
CA LEU A 307 -19.58 8.53 -16.13
C LEU A 307 -18.14 8.02 -16.01
N ALA A 308 -17.21 8.91 -15.70
CA ALA A 308 -15.79 8.58 -15.48
C ALA A 308 -15.40 8.47 -14.00
N ARG A 309 -16.38 8.48 -13.08
CA ARG A 309 -16.17 8.28 -11.64
C ARG A 309 -15.70 6.85 -11.38
N SER A 310 -14.63 6.68 -10.61
CA SER A 310 -14.28 5.35 -10.12
C SER A 310 -15.25 4.93 -9.02
N ALA A 311 -15.85 3.74 -9.18
CA ALA A 311 -16.76 3.16 -8.20
C ALA A 311 -16.05 2.85 -6.87
N ILE A 312 -14.81 2.37 -6.95
CA ILE A 312 -13.94 2.12 -5.79
C ILE A 312 -12.99 3.31 -5.61
N LYS A 313 -12.96 3.85 -4.39
CA LYS A 313 -12.04 4.93 -4.00
C LYS A 313 -11.07 4.43 -2.93
N GLN A 314 -9.78 4.57 -3.17
CA GLN A 314 -8.74 4.02 -2.31
C GLN A 314 -8.31 5.02 -1.22
N VAL A 315 -8.26 4.53 0.02
CA VAL A 315 -7.67 5.20 1.17
C VAL A 315 -6.35 4.51 1.49
N ALA A 316 -5.23 5.16 1.13
CA ALA A 316 -3.87 4.65 1.32
C ALA A 316 -3.07 5.55 2.28
N SER A 317 -1.90 5.09 2.75
CA SER A 317 -1.06 5.78 3.75
C SER A 317 -0.72 7.25 3.42
N GLY A 318 -0.59 7.62 2.15
CA GLY A 318 -0.34 9.00 1.74
C GLY A 318 -1.54 9.94 1.87
N ARG A 319 -2.77 9.41 1.97
CA ARG A 319 -4.04 10.16 1.98
C ARG A 319 -4.18 11.19 0.85
N PHE A 320 -3.53 10.96 -0.29
CA PHE A 320 -3.59 11.89 -1.42
C PHE A 320 -5.00 11.99 -1.98
N GLY A 321 -5.52 13.22 -2.07
CA GLY A 321 -6.86 13.50 -2.58
C GLY A 321 -8.01 12.94 -1.74
N VAL A 322 -7.74 12.46 -0.52
CA VAL A 322 -8.77 11.91 0.38
C VAL A 322 -9.46 13.08 1.10
N THR A 323 -10.57 13.54 0.52
CA THR A 323 -11.45 14.58 1.09
C THR A 323 -12.83 13.99 1.40
N THR A 324 -13.66 14.69 2.18
CA THR A 324 -15.07 14.28 2.40
C THR A 324 -15.81 14.09 1.08
N HIS A 325 -15.64 15.02 0.13
CA HIS A 325 -16.28 14.96 -1.19
C HIS A 325 -15.81 13.76 -2.02
N TYR A 326 -14.53 13.39 -1.91
CA TYR A 326 -13.99 12.18 -2.51
C TYR A 326 -14.63 10.92 -1.91
N LEU A 327 -14.72 10.85 -0.57
CA LEU A 327 -15.20 9.68 0.16
C LEU A 327 -16.69 9.39 -0.08
N ILE A 328 -17.53 10.42 -0.18
CA ILE A 328 -18.97 10.24 -0.43
C ILE A 328 -19.29 9.85 -1.89
N ASN A 329 -18.36 10.12 -2.82
CA ASN A 329 -18.53 9.80 -4.24
C ASN A 329 -17.99 8.40 -4.59
N ALA A 330 -18.21 7.43 -3.71
CA ALA A 330 -17.73 6.06 -3.82
C ALA A 330 -18.89 5.07 -3.55
N ASP A 331 -18.90 3.96 -4.28
CA ASP A 331 -19.75 2.80 -3.96
C ASP A 331 -18.99 1.85 -3.02
N GLU A 332 -17.66 1.88 -3.07
CA GLU A 332 -16.78 1.10 -2.21
C GLU A 332 -15.53 1.92 -1.84
N LEU A 333 -15.13 1.88 -0.57
CA LEU A 333 -13.92 2.49 -0.05
C LEU A 333 -12.89 1.42 0.27
N GLN A 334 -11.75 1.44 -0.43
CA GLN A 334 -10.70 0.45 -0.25
C GLN A 334 -9.58 0.97 0.64
N ILE A 335 -9.42 0.39 1.83
CA ILE A 335 -8.24 0.57 2.69
C ILE A 335 -7.10 -0.25 2.10
N LYS A 336 -6.05 0.44 1.63
CA LYS A 336 -4.86 -0.19 1.04
C LYS A 336 -3.79 -0.43 2.09
N VAL A 337 -3.84 -1.58 2.75
CA VAL A 337 -2.79 -1.99 3.69
C VAL A 337 -1.50 -2.30 2.94
N ALA A 338 -1.59 -3.04 1.84
CA ALA A 338 -0.42 -3.40 1.04
C ALA A 338 -0.76 -3.64 -0.45
N GLN A 339 0.27 -3.88 -1.27
CA GLN A 339 0.15 -4.33 -2.66
C GLN A 339 1.23 -5.36 -2.99
N GLY A 340 0.91 -6.32 -3.87
CA GLY A 340 1.79 -7.47 -4.18
C GLY A 340 3.19 -7.11 -4.65
N ALA A 341 3.33 -6.04 -5.45
CA ALA A 341 4.63 -5.64 -6.01
C ALA A 341 5.62 -5.03 -5.00
N LYS A 342 5.13 -4.66 -3.81
CA LYS A 342 5.92 -4.07 -2.71
C LYS A 342 5.17 -4.12 -1.37
N PRO A 343 4.99 -5.32 -0.80
CA PRO A 343 4.45 -5.46 0.55
C PRO A 343 5.40 -4.81 1.57
N GLY A 344 4.84 -4.22 2.61
CA GLY A 344 5.61 -3.52 3.66
C GLY A 344 6.21 -2.16 3.23
N GLU A 345 5.76 -1.59 2.10
CA GLU A 345 6.23 -0.29 1.60
C GLU A 345 5.09 0.60 1.11
N GLY A 346 5.39 1.91 1.04
CA GLY A 346 4.47 2.92 0.53
C GLY A 346 4.42 3.06 -1.00
N GLY A 347 3.39 3.78 -1.45
CA GLY A 347 3.27 4.33 -2.80
C GLY A 347 4.48 5.17 -3.21
N GLN A 348 4.78 5.19 -4.52
CA GLN A 348 5.89 5.98 -5.06
C GLN A 348 5.46 6.62 -6.38
N LEU A 349 5.57 7.94 -6.47
CA LEU A 349 5.41 8.69 -7.70
C LEU A 349 6.62 9.63 -7.90
N PRO A 350 7.48 9.37 -8.91
CA PRO A 350 8.61 10.24 -9.22
C PRO A 350 8.17 11.68 -9.49
N GLY A 351 8.90 12.67 -8.98
CA GLY A 351 8.56 14.10 -9.09
C GLY A 351 8.40 14.60 -10.53
N LEU A 352 9.14 14.01 -11.46
CA LEU A 352 9.01 14.26 -12.91
C LEU A 352 7.64 13.86 -13.51
N LYS A 353 6.82 13.10 -12.77
CA LYS A 353 5.43 12.78 -13.11
C LYS A 353 4.43 13.63 -12.34
N VAL A 354 4.87 14.50 -11.44
CA VAL A 354 3.99 15.34 -10.62
C VAL A 354 3.84 16.69 -11.31
N ASP A 355 3.00 16.72 -12.35
CA ASP A 355 2.62 17.98 -12.99
C ASP A 355 1.65 18.80 -12.11
N GLU A 356 1.24 19.98 -12.60
CA GLU A 356 0.34 20.86 -11.85
C GLU A 356 -1.03 20.24 -11.58
N ASN A 357 -1.53 19.43 -12.51
CA ASN A 357 -2.85 18.79 -12.37
C ASN A 357 -2.81 17.69 -11.29
N ILE A 358 -1.78 16.85 -11.32
CA ILE A 358 -1.55 15.82 -10.31
C ILE A 358 -1.30 16.45 -8.94
N ALA A 359 -0.48 17.49 -8.88
CA ALA A 359 -0.21 18.20 -7.63
C ALA A 359 -1.50 18.80 -7.04
N ARG A 360 -2.38 19.37 -7.88
CA ARG A 360 -3.69 19.89 -7.45
C ARG A 360 -4.55 18.80 -6.85
N ILE A 361 -4.75 17.68 -7.56
CA ILE A 361 -5.60 16.56 -7.13
C ILE A 361 -5.06 15.89 -5.85
N ARG A 362 -3.73 15.81 -5.72
CA ARG A 362 -3.08 15.21 -4.55
C ARG A 362 -2.87 16.20 -3.40
N HIS A 363 -3.21 17.48 -3.57
CA HIS A 363 -2.90 18.55 -2.63
C HIS A 363 -1.40 18.59 -2.25
N SER A 364 -0.54 18.44 -3.25
CA SER A 364 0.92 18.43 -3.13
C SER A 364 1.56 19.55 -3.95
N THR A 365 2.90 19.54 -4.03
CA THR A 365 3.68 20.53 -4.78
C THR A 365 4.09 19.97 -6.15
N PRO A 366 3.92 20.72 -7.26
CA PRO A 366 4.41 20.30 -8.57
C PRO A 366 5.92 20.04 -8.58
N GLY A 367 6.35 18.99 -9.28
CA GLY A 367 7.76 18.59 -9.45
C GLY A 367 8.39 17.84 -8.27
N VAL A 368 7.73 17.78 -7.12
CA VAL A 368 8.24 17.12 -5.90
C VAL A 368 7.90 15.63 -5.91
N THR A 369 8.86 14.78 -5.58
CA THR A 369 8.65 13.32 -5.51
C THR A 369 7.72 12.97 -4.34
N LEU A 370 6.73 12.11 -4.60
CA LEU A 370 5.77 11.68 -3.59
C LEU A 370 6.08 10.23 -3.18
N ILE A 371 6.62 10.07 -1.97
CA ILE A 371 6.80 8.77 -1.32
C ILE A 371 5.80 8.72 -0.18
N SER A 372 4.88 7.77 -0.23
CA SER A 372 3.94 7.56 0.87
C SER A 372 4.67 6.88 2.03
N PRO A 373 4.26 7.13 3.28
CA PRO A 373 4.72 6.33 4.42
C PRO A 373 4.42 4.85 4.17
N PRO A 374 5.26 3.91 4.63
CA PRO A 374 4.94 2.49 4.59
C PRO A 374 3.66 2.13 5.36
N PRO A 375 3.50 2.52 6.64
CA PRO A 375 2.27 2.22 7.36
C PRO A 375 1.20 3.28 7.11
N HIS A 376 -0.05 2.91 7.35
CA HIS A 376 -1.08 3.86 7.70
C HIS A 376 -0.80 4.34 9.14
N HIS A 377 -0.60 5.64 9.35
CA HIS A 377 -0.31 6.15 10.69
C HIS A 377 -1.51 6.09 11.65
N ASP A 378 -2.69 5.76 11.13
CA ASP A 378 -3.91 5.47 11.89
C ASP A 378 -4.28 3.97 11.88
N ILE A 379 -3.30 3.09 11.60
CA ILE A 379 -3.42 1.63 11.70
C ILE A 379 -2.11 1.05 12.23
N TYR A 380 -1.99 0.95 13.55
CA TYR A 380 -0.88 0.22 14.20
C TYR A 380 -1.30 -1.13 14.78
N SER A 381 -2.60 -1.40 14.77
CA SER A 381 -3.22 -2.60 15.33
C SER A 381 -4.52 -2.94 14.60
N ILE A 382 -5.13 -4.07 14.96
CA ILE A 382 -6.41 -4.49 14.36
C ILE A 382 -7.58 -3.62 14.83
N GLU A 383 -7.51 -3.10 16.05
CA GLU A 383 -8.47 -2.16 16.62
C GLU A 383 -8.39 -0.78 15.95
N ASP A 384 -7.20 -0.34 15.53
CA ASP A 384 -7.04 0.86 14.71
C ASP A 384 -7.63 0.67 13.31
N LEU A 385 -7.43 -0.50 12.69
CA LEU A 385 -8.10 -0.82 11.43
C LEU A 385 -9.62 -0.79 11.60
N ALA A 386 -10.14 -1.36 12.68
CA ALA A 386 -11.57 -1.30 13.01
C ALA A 386 -12.04 0.14 13.20
N GLN A 387 -11.21 1.02 13.78
CA GLN A 387 -11.50 2.44 13.91
C GLN A 387 -11.55 3.14 12.55
N LEU A 388 -10.61 2.88 11.63
CA LEU A 388 -10.68 3.45 10.28
C LEU A 388 -11.89 2.93 9.50
N ILE A 389 -12.22 1.64 9.57
CA ILE A 389 -13.45 1.09 8.97
C ILE A 389 -14.68 1.82 9.52
N PHE A 390 -14.71 2.05 10.83
CA PHE A 390 -15.78 2.81 11.48
C PHE A 390 -15.83 4.26 10.99
N ASP A 391 -14.69 4.94 10.86
CA ASP A 391 -14.63 6.31 10.34
C ASP A 391 -15.19 6.41 8.92
N LEU A 392 -14.80 5.48 8.04
CA LEU A 392 -15.22 5.45 6.64
C LEU A 392 -16.72 5.14 6.48
N LYS A 393 -17.27 4.20 7.28
CA LYS A 393 -18.71 3.92 7.31
C LYS A 393 -19.53 5.08 7.88
N ASN A 394 -18.96 5.90 8.77
CA ASN A 394 -19.64 7.09 9.27
C ASN A 394 -19.71 8.20 8.21
N VAL A 395 -18.61 8.52 7.54
CA VAL A 395 -18.60 9.56 6.50
C VAL A 395 -19.39 9.16 5.24
N ASN A 396 -19.36 7.89 4.85
CA ASN A 396 -20.18 7.36 3.76
C ASN A 396 -20.85 6.04 4.18
N SER A 397 -22.08 6.15 4.68
CA SER A 397 -22.86 4.99 5.14
C SER A 397 -23.40 4.10 4.02
N LYS A 398 -23.26 4.52 2.74
CA LYS A 398 -23.72 3.77 1.58
C LYS A 398 -22.62 2.90 0.97
N ALA A 399 -21.35 3.17 1.29
CA ALA A 399 -20.23 2.46 0.70
C ALA A 399 -19.85 1.18 1.46
N ASP A 400 -19.51 0.15 0.70
CA ASP A 400 -18.81 -1.02 1.23
C ASP A 400 -17.37 -0.66 1.59
N ILE A 401 -16.82 -1.28 2.63
CA ILE A 401 -15.41 -1.16 3.00
C ILE A 401 -14.63 -2.40 2.55
N ASN A 402 -13.65 -2.18 1.68
CA ASN A 402 -12.75 -3.21 1.18
C ASN A 402 -11.36 -3.06 1.85
N VAL A 403 -10.78 -4.16 2.32
CA VAL A 403 -9.41 -4.16 2.84
C VAL A 403 -8.51 -4.95 1.90
N LYS A 404 -7.52 -4.27 1.32
CA LYS A 404 -6.54 -4.86 0.42
C LYS A 404 -5.32 -5.35 1.19
N LEU A 405 -5.19 -6.67 1.26
CA LEU A 405 -4.07 -7.41 1.83
C LEU A 405 -3.22 -8.03 0.70
N VAL A 406 -2.04 -8.53 1.07
CA VAL A 406 -1.18 -9.32 0.18
C VAL A 406 -1.11 -10.73 0.73
N ALA A 407 -1.07 -11.72 -0.15
CA ALA A 407 -0.85 -13.10 0.22
C ALA A 407 0.52 -13.24 0.90
N GLU A 408 0.52 -13.86 2.08
CA GLU A 408 1.68 -14.29 2.87
C GLU A 408 1.22 -15.33 3.90
N ALA A 409 2.14 -16.02 4.57
CA ALA A 409 1.80 -16.92 5.66
C ALA A 409 1.08 -16.18 6.80
N GLY A 410 -0.10 -16.67 7.20
CA GLY A 410 -0.89 -16.07 8.28
C GLY A 410 -1.93 -15.07 7.80
N VAL A 411 -2.02 -14.79 6.49
CA VAL A 411 -3.03 -13.88 5.93
C VAL A 411 -4.46 -14.32 6.28
N GLY A 412 -4.72 -15.60 6.48
CA GLY A 412 -6.03 -16.09 6.90
C GLY A 412 -6.42 -15.63 8.31
N THR A 413 -5.45 -15.55 9.22
CA THR A 413 -5.66 -15.03 10.57
C THR A 413 -5.97 -13.53 10.52
N ILE A 414 -5.23 -12.79 9.70
CA ILE A 414 -5.48 -11.36 9.46
C ILE A 414 -6.86 -11.15 8.86
N ALA A 415 -7.25 -11.94 7.85
CA ALA A 415 -8.57 -11.87 7.22
C ALA A 415 -9.72 -12.10 8.23
N ALA A 416 -9.55 -13.03 9.18
CA ALA A 416 -10.52 -13.21 10.25
C ALA A 416 -10.62 -11.98 11.18
N GLY A 417 -9.49 -11.35 11.51
CA GLY A 417 -9.44 -10.07 12.23
C GLY A 417 -10.17 -8.96 11.47
N VAL A 418 -9.88 -8.81 10.18
CA VAL A 418 -10.51 -7.83 9.28
C VAL A 418 -12.03 -8.02 9.20
N ALA A 419 -12.51 -9.27 9.10
CA ALA A 419 -13.94 -9.56 9.12
C ALA A 419 -14.60 -9.17 10.46
N LYS A 420 -13.91 -9.37 11.60
CA LYS A 420 -14.36 -8.93 12.94
C LYS A 420 -14.28 -7.40 13.12
N ALA A 421 -13.37 -6.75 12.41
CA ALA A 421 -13.24 -5.30 12.32
C ALA A 421 -14.35 -4.64 11.47
N ASN A 422 -15.26 -5.44 10.90
CA ASN A 422 -16.47 -5.01 10.20
C ASN A 422 -16.25 -4.53 8.74
N ALA A 423 -15.19 -5.00 8.08
CA ALA A 423 -15.01 -4.82 6.64
C ALA A 423 -16.03 -5.67 5.86
N ASP A 424 -16.51 -5.18 4.72
CA ASP A 424 -17.50 -5.89 3.89
C ASP A 424 -16.81 -6.78 2.85
N ASN A 425 -15.65 -6.35 2.35
CA ASN A 425 -14.88 -7.03 1.32
C ASN A 425 -13.40 -7.18 1.75
N ILE A 426 -12.76 -8.29 1.40
CA ILE A 426 -11.33 -8.53 1.63
C ILE A 426 -10.70 -8.91 0.30
N LEU A 427 -9.70 -8.14 -0.13
CA LEU A 427 -8.91 -8.43 -1.33
C LEU A 427 -7.59 -9.09 -0.93
N ILE A 428 -7.32 -10.27 -1.46
CA ILE A 428 -6.01 -10.94 -1.37
C ILE A 428 -5.24 -10.72 -2.68
N SER A 429 -4.17 -9.94 -2.62
CA SER A 429 -3.28 -9.71 -3.78
C SER A 429 -2.15 -10.72 -3.84
N GLY A 430 -1.88 -11.26 -5.02
CA GLY A 430 -0.67 -12.06 -5.29
C GLY A 430 0.59 -11.20 -5.41
N HIS A 431 1.76 -11.79 -5.15
CA HIS A 431 3.08 -11.15 -5.31
C HIS A 431 3.33 -10.58 -6.71
N ASP A 432 2.68 -11.18 -7.71
CA ASP A 432 2.84 -10.88 -9.12
C ASP A 432 2.03 -9.65 -9.58
N GLY A 433 1.42 -8.90 -8.65
CA GLY A 433 0.75 -7.62 -8.93
C GLY A 433 1.64 -6.61 -9.67
N GLY A 434 1.05 -5.83 -10.57
CA GLY A 434 1.76 -4.78 -11.30
C GLY A 434 2.08 -3.54 -10.45
N THR A 435 3.05 -2.72 -10.88
CA THR A 435 3.37 -1.42 -10.26
C THR A 435 3.94 -0.43 -11.28
N GLY A 436 3.66 0.85 -11.09
CA GLY A 436 4.27 1.93 -11.86
C GLY A 436 5.70 2.25 -11.42
N ALA A 437 6.00 2.07 -10.13
CA ALA A 437 7.32 2.30 -9.53
C ALA A 437 7.47 1.49 -8.22
N SER A 438 8.53 0.69 -8.13
CA SER A 438 8.88 -0.12 -6.97
C SER A 438 10.36 -0.50 -7.03
N PRO A 439 11.04 -0.71 -5.89
CA PRO A 439 12.33 -1.39 -5.88
C PRO A 439 12.22 -2.77 -6.53
N ILE A 440 13.24 -3.11 -7.32
CA ILE A 440 13.30 -4.40 -8.02
C ILE A 440 13.30 -5.57 -7.03
N SER A 441 14.02 -5.43 -5.90
CA SER A 441 14.09 -6.45 -4.86
C SER A 441 12.70 -6.78 -4.29
N SER A 442 11.82 -5.80 -4.14
CA SER A 442 10.46 -6.02 -3.63
C SER A 442 9.55 -6.69 -4.66
N ILE A 443 9.72 -6.39 -5.96
CA ILE A 443 8.99 -7.06 -7.03
C ILE A 443 9.33 -8.56 -7.08
N GLN A 444 10.59 -8.92 -6.81
CA GLN A 444 11.05 -10.32 -6.92
C GLN A 444 10.89 -11.13 -5.64
N HIS A 445 11.02 -10.51 -4.46
CA HIS A 445 11.26 -11.24 -3.21
C HIS A 445 10.24 -10.99 -2.10
N ALA A 446 9.11 -10.33 -2.37
CA ALA A 446 8.12 -10.05 -1.33
C ALA A 446 6.69 -10.41 -1.76
N GLY A 447 5.95 -11.04 -0.85
CA GLY A 447 4.64 -11.64 -1.11
C GLY A 447 4.75 -13.06 -1.69
N ILE A 448 3.61 -13.76 -1.76
CA ILE A 448 3.51 -15.11 -2.36
C ILE A 448 2.37 -15.19 -3.40
N PRO A 449 2.22 -16.31 -4.13
CA PRO A 449 1.10 -16.53 -5.05
C PRO A 449 -0.26 -16.40 -4.37
N TRP A 450 -1.22 -15.77 -5.07
CA TRP A 450 -2.56 -15.57 -4.54
C TRP A 450 -3.32 -16.88 -4.35
N GLU A 451 -3.00 -17.94 -5.10
CA GLU A 451 -3.61 -19.26 -4.95
C GLU A 451 -3.50 -19.78 -3.51
N ILE A 452 -2.33 -19.53 -2.89
CA ILE A 452 -2.05 -19.96 -1.51
C ILE A 452 -2.78 -19.06 -0.52
N GLY A 453 -2.62 -17.74 -0.65
CA GLY A 453 -3.20 -16.78 0.30
C GLY A 453 -4.72 -16.74 0.26
N LEU A 454 -5.32 -16.86 -0.94
CA LEU A 454 -6.77 -16.90 -1.13
C LEU A 454 -7.38 -18.15 -0.49
N ALA A 455 -6.79 -19.32 -0.72
CA ALA A 455 -7.23 -20.56 -0.11
C ALA A 455 -7.11 -20.48 1.43
N GLU A 456 -6.00 -19.97 1.97
CA GLU A 456 -5.83 -19.80 3.42
C GLU A 456 -6.89 -18.86 4.01
N ALA A 457 -7.15 -17.72 3.36
CA ALA A 457 -8.17 -16.77 3.80
C ALA A 457 -9.57 -17.39 3.77
N HIS A 458 -9.92 -18.07 2.68
CA HIS A 458 -11.20 -18.75 2.53
C HIS A 458 -11.43 -19.81 3.61
N GLN A 459 -10.46 -20.72 3.77
CA GLN A 459 -10.49 -21.80 4.76
C GLN A 459 -10.57 -21.27 6.19
N THR A 460 -9.77 -20.24 6.53
CA THR A 460 -9.74 -19.67 7.88
C THR A 460 -11.05 -18.95 8.21
N LEU A 461 -11.63 -18.23 7.25
CA LEU A 461 -12.92 -17.57 7.44
C LEU A 461 -14.06 -18.57 7.63
N LEU A 462 -14.04 -19.70 6.91
CA LEU A 462 -15.00 -20.80 7.09
C LEU A 462 -14.86 -21.40 8.49
N ARG A 463 -13.63 -21.77 8.88
CA ARG A 463 -13.33 -22.33 10.21
C ARG A 463 -13.84 -21.46 11.36
N ASN A 464 -13.91 -20.14 11.18
CA ASN A 464 -14.37 -19.20 12.19
C ASN A 464 -15.84 -18.77 12.04
N GLY A 465 -16.59 -19.33 11.08
CA GLY A 465 -17.99 -18.94 10.80
C GLY A 465 -18.15 -17.51 10.29
N LEU A 466 -17.08 -16.92 9.75
CA LEU A 466 -17.02 -15.53 9.27
C LEU A 466 -17.18 -15.40 7.76
N ARG A 467 -16.98 -16.49 6.99
CA ARG A 467 -16.99 -16.47 5.52
C ARG A 467 -18.26 -15.87 4.91
N LYS A 468 -19.42 -16.11 5.52
CA LYS A 468 -20.73 -15.61 5.08
C LYS A 468 -20.94 -14.09 5.21
N ARG A 469 -20.07 -13.39 5.97
CA ARG A 469 -20.18 -11.95 6.27
C ARG A 469 -19.34 -11.06 5.37
N VAL A 470 -18.37 -11.64 4.67
CA VAL A 470 -17.39 -10.89 3.87
C VAL A 470 -17.32 -11.44 2.46
N LYS A 471 -17.16 -10.55 1.49
CA LYS A 471 -16.85 -10.93 0.12
C LYS A 471 -15.35 -11.11 -0.04
N LEU A 472 -14.90 -12.20 -0.65
CA LEU A 472 -13.50 -12.36 -1.01
C LEU A 472 -13.25 -11.90 -2.44
N GLN A 473 -12.24 -11.07 -2.63
CA GLN A 473 -11.73 -10.65 -3.92
C GLN A 473 -10.28 -11.12 -4.06
N THR A 474 -9.83 -11.41 -5.28
CA THR A 474 -8.40 -11.68 -5.55
C THR A 474 -7.91 -10.92 -6.77
N ASP A 475 -6.64 -10.53 -6.75
CA ASP A 475 -5.92 -10.00 -7.91
C ASP A 475 -4.49 -10.56 -7.96
N GLY A 476 -3.81 -10.37 -9.09
CA GLY A 476 -2.47 -10.94 -9.31
C GLY A 476 -2.40 -11.67 -10.65
N GLN A 477 -1.99 -10.95 -11.69
CA GLN A 477 -1.83 -11.47 -13.06
C GLN A 477 -3.00 -12.29 -13.64
N ILE A 478 -4.24 -12.12 -13.15
CA ILE A 478 -5.45 -12.70 -13.76
C ILE A 478 -5.57 -12.21 -15.21
N LYS A 479 -5.61 -13.16 -16.15
CA LYS A 479 -5.53 -12.88 -17.60
C LYS A 479 -6.59 -13.57 -18.44
N THR A 480 -7.06 -14.72 -17.99
CA THR A 480 -7.94 -15.62 -18.76
C THR A 480 -9.17 -15.99 -17.93
N ALA A 481 -10.20 -16.51 -18.59
CA ALA A 481 -11.36 -17.07 -17.89
C ALA A 481 -10.99 -18.28 -17.02
N ARG A 482 -9.94 -19.02 -17.38
CA ARG A 482 -9.42 -20.13 -16.58
C ARG A 482 -8.87 -19.66 -15.24
N ASP A 483 -8.10 -18.56 -15.22
CA ASP A 483 -7.63 -17.92 -13.98
C ASP A 483 -8.81 -17.54 -13.08
N VAL A 484 -9.86 -16.96 -13.68
CA VAL A 484 -11.08 -16.51 -13.00
C VAL A 484 -11.83 -17.70 -12.38
N ALA A 485 -12.01 -18.79 -13.12
CA ALA A 485 -12.66 -20.01 -12.64
C ALA A 485 -11.91 -20.62 -11.44
N ILE A 486 -10.58 -20.73 -11.53
CA ILE A 486 -9.74 -21.25 -10.44
C ILE A 486 -9.82 -20.35 -9.22
N ALA A 487 -9.72 -19.04 -9.40
CA ALA A 487 -9.90 -18.08 -8.31
C ALA A 487 -11.26 -18.25 -7.62
N ALA A 488 -12.34 -18.46 -8.38
CA ALA A 488 -13.66 -18.72 -7.80
C ALA A 488 -13.68 -20.01 -6.98
N MET A 489 -13.18 -21.12 -7.54
CA MET A 489 -13.12 -22.42 -6.85
C MET A 489 -12.26 -22.37 -5.58
N LEU A 490 -11.22 -21.53 -5.54
CA LEU A 490 -10.41 -21.28 -4.35
C LEU A 490 -11.05 -20.31 -3.33
N GLY A 491 -12.19 -19.71 -3.67
CA GLY A 491 -13.04 -18.98 -2.72
C GLY A 491 -13.34 -17.52 -3.06
N ALA A 492 -12.80 -16.96 -4.16
CA ALA A 492 -13.07 -15.58 -4.56
C ALA A 492 -14.47 -15.41 -5.20
N GLU A 493 -15.11 -14.28 -4.93
CA GLU A 493 -16.40 -13.88 -5.49
C GLU A 493 -16.27 -12.75 -6.54
N GLU A 494 -15.14 -12.04 -6.50
CA GLU A 494 -14.78 -10.93 -7.38
C GLU A 494 -13.30 -11.02 -7.79
N TRP A 495 -12.97 -10.44 -8.95
CA TRP A 495 -11.63 -10.55 -9.53
C TRP A 495 -11.10 -9.19 -9.98
N GLY A 496 -9.88 -8.87 -9.53
CA GLY A 496 -9.15 -7.68 -9.95
C GLY A 496 -8.31 -7.96 -11.19
N VAL A 497 -8.61 -7.29 -12.31
CA VAL A 497 -7.85 -7.38 -13.56
C VAL A 497 -7.22 -6.03 -13.89
N ALA A 498 -5.88 -5.96 -13.85
CA ALA A 498 -5.15 -4.69 -13.97
C ALA A 498 -4.25 -4.65 -15.21
N THR A 499 -3.14 -5.40 -15.21
CA THR A 499 -2.15 -5.34 -16.29
C THR A 499 -2.73 -5.75 -17.64
N ALA A 500 -3.63 -6.74 -17.69
CA ALA A 500 -4.30 -7.12 -18.94
C ALA A 500 -5.13 -5.97 -19.51
N VAL A 501 -5.84 -5.21 -18.66
CA VAL A 501 -6.58 -4.00 -19.08
C VAL A 501 -5.62 -2.94 -19.64
N LEU A 502 -4.47 -2.69 -19.01
CA LEU A 502 -3.47 -1.77 -19.56
C LEU A 502 -2.92 -2.24 -20.91
N VAL A 503 -2.75 -3.56 -21.10
CA VAL A 503 -2.34 -4.13 -22.40
C VAL A 503 -3.41 -3.91 -23.46
N VAL A 504 -4.69 -4.11 -23.11
CA VAL A 504 -5.85 -3.81 -23.97
C VAL A 504 -5.89 -2.33 -24.38
N GLU A 505 -5.53 -1.42 -23.47
CA GLU A 505 -5.40 0.01 -23.77
C GLU A 505 -4.18 0.37 -24.64
N GLY A 506 -3.23 -0.55 -24.82
CA GLY A 506 -2.07 -0.38 -25.70
C GLY A 506 -0.71 -0.61 -25.06
N CYS A 507 -0.62 -0.95 -23.77
CA CYS A 507 0.66 -1.25 -23.12
C CYS A 507 1.40 -2.39 -23.83
N ILE A 508 2.69 -2.16 -24.12
CA ILE A 508 3.59 -3.12 -24.77
C ILE A 508 4.64 -3.71 -23.82
N MET A 509 4.42 -3.60 -22.49
CA MET A 509 5.27 -4.16 -21.44
C MET A 509 6.76 -3.74 -21.51
N MET A 510 7.03 -2.48 -21.89
CA MET A 510 8.40 -1.93 -21.94
C MET A 510 9.04 -1.75 -20.54
N ARG A 511 8.24 -1.78 -19.47
CA ARG A 511 8.66 -1.64 -18.05
C ARG A 511 9.40 -0.32 -17.71
N LYS A 512 9.12 0.76 -18.47
CA LYS A 512 9.65 2.12 -18.23
C LYS A 512 8.65 3.08 -17.57
N CYS A 513 7.65 2.54 -16.86
CA CYS A 513 6.53 3.30 -16.28
C CYS A 513 7.00 4.41 -15.32
N HIS A 514 8.08 4.15 -14.57
CA HIS A 514 8.69 5.05 -13.59
C HIS A 514 9.49 6.19 -14.25
N LEU A 515 9.96 6.01 -15.49
CA LEU A 515 10.77 7.00 -16.21
C LEU A 515 9.94 8.08 -16.90
N ASN A 516 8.61 7.96 -16.89
CA ASN A 516 7.69 8.86 -17.59
C ASN A 516 7.85 8.87 -19.12
N THR A 517 8.52 7.87 -19.69
CA THR A 517 8.79 7.75 -21.13
C THR A 517 7.95 6.65 -21.79
N CYS A 518 6.69 6.49 -21.38
CA CYS A 518 5.82 5.46 -21.96
C CYS A 518 5.56 5.77 -23.44
N PRO A 519 5.93 4.88 -24.39
CA PRO A 519 5.87 5.17 -25.83
C PRO A 519 4.45 5.16 -26.41
N VAL A 520 3.46 4.73 -25.62
CA VAL A 520 2.07 4.51 -26.04
C VAL A 520 1.07 5.31 -25.19
N GLY A 521 1.54 6.34 -24.48
CA GLY A 521 0.65 7.24 -23.73
C GLY A 521 -0.05 6.67 -22.49
N VAL A 522 0.18 5.39 -22.12
CA VAL A 522 -0.46 4.76 -20.95
C VAL A 522 0.13 5.20 -19.61
N ALA A 523 1.45 5.07 -19.41
CA ALA A 523 2.10 5.29 -18.10
C ALA A 523 2.99 6.54 -18.09
N THR A 524 2.48 7.67 -18.58
CA THR A 524 3.22 8.94 -18.71
C THR A 524 2.32 10.14 -18.48
N GLN A 525 2.91 11.22 -18.00
CA GLN A 525 2.32 12.55 -17.83
C GLN A 525 2.88 13.55 -18.84
N ARG A 526 3.78 13.12 -19.75
CA ARG A 526 4.33 13.97 -20.81
C ARG A 526 3.25 14.22 -21.87
N PRO A 527 2.82 15.47 -22.13
CA PRO A 527 1.71 15.76 -23.04
C PRO A 527 1.91 15.19 -24.45
N GLU A 528 3.12 15.26 -24.98
CA GLU A 528 3.49 14.72 -26.29
C GLU A 528 3.42 13.20 -26.38
N LEU A 529 3.69 12.49 -25.28
CA LEU A 529 3.55 11.03 -25.24
C LEU A 529 2.11 10.59 -24.96
N ARG A 530 1.35 11.37 -24.17
CA ARG A 530 -0.08 11.13 -23.93
C ARG A 530 -0.89 11.18 -25.22
N LYS A 531 -0.52 12.04 -26.18
CA LYS A 531 -1.12 12.08 -27.53
C LYS A 531 -1.01 10.76 -28.31
N LEU A 532 -0.13 9.84 -27.91
CA LEU A 532 0.04 8.52 -28.52
C LEU A 532 -0.89 7.45 -27.92
N PHE A 533 -1.72 7.82 -26.93
CA PHE A 533 -2.70 6.91 -26.35
C PHE A 533 -3.79 6.57 -27.38
N THR A 534 -4.07 5.28 -27.55
CA THR A 534 -5.03 4.74 -28.54
C THR A 534 -6.04 3.76 -27.91
N GLY A 535 -6.10 3.70 -26.58
CA GLY A 535 -7.09 2.89 -25.87
C GLY A 535 -8.48 3.47 -26.04
N GLU A 536 -9.48 2.61 -26.19
CA GLU A 536 -10.88 3.00 -26.30
C GLU A 536 -11.72 2.22 -25.30
N VAL A 537 -12.81 2.83 -24.85
CA VAL A 537 -13.77 2.24 -23.91
C VAL A 537 -14.25 0.89 -24.42
N GLN A 538 -14.58 0.79 -25.71
CA GLN A 538 -15.08 -0.43 -26.32
C GLN A 538 -14.08 -1.59 -26.28
N HIS A 539 -12.77 -1.34 -26.34
CA HIS A 539 -11.76 -2.39 -26.26
C HIS A 539 -11.81 -3.11 -24.91
N ILE A 540 -12.00 -2.36 -23.82
CA ILE A 540 -12.12 -2.90 -22.46
C ILE A 540 -13.46 -3.63 -22.28
N VAL A 541 -14.56 -3.08 -22.83
CA VAL A 541 -15.88 -3.75 -22.82
C VAL A 541 -15.81 -5.09 -23.54
N ASN A 542 -15.20 -5.13 -24.73
CA ASN A 542 -15.01 -6.37 -25.49
C ASN A 542 -14.18 -7.39 -24.69
N PHE A 543 -13.10 -6.96 -24.06
CA PHE A 543 -12.24 -7.81 -23.24
C PHE A 543 -13.02 -8.52 -22.11
N PHE A 544 -13.75 -7.76 -21.29
CA PHE A 544 -14.52 -8.35 -20.19
C PHE A 544 -15.70 -9.18 -20.67
N THR A 545 -16.31 -8.82 -21.80
CA THR A 545 -17.36 -9.62 -22.42
C THR A 545 -16.82 -10.98 -22.85
N MET A 546 -15.69 -11.02 -23.58
CA MET A 546 -15.07 -12.27 -24.02
C MET A 546 -14.59 -13.13 -22.84
N MET A 547 -14.02 -12.51 -21.80
CA MET A 547 -13.64 -13.22 -20.57
C MET A 547 -14.85 -13.81 -19.84
N ALA A 548 -15.97 -13.08 -19.75
CA ALA A 548 -17.20 -13.57 -19.14
C ALA A 548 -17.82 -14.71 -19.96
N GLU A 549 -17.85 -14.61 -21.29
CA GLU A 549 -18.37 -15.67 -22.15
C GLU A 549 -17.51 -16.95 -22.10
N GLU A 550 -16.18 -16.83 -22.07
CA GLU A 550 -15.31 -18.00 -21.84
C GLU A 550 -15.54 -18.61 -20.46
N LEU A 551 -15.77 -17.81 -19.42
CA LEU A 551 -16.10 -18.34 -18.09
C LEU A 551 -17.42 -19.12 -18.11
N ARG A 552 -18.43 -18.64 -18.85
CA ARG A 552 -19.72 -19.35 -18.99
C ARG A 552 -19.54 -20.72 -19.64
N ILE A 553 -18.64 -20.83 -20.63
CA ILE A 553 -18.31 -22.11 -21.26
C ILE A 553 -17.70 -23.06 -20.23
N ILE A 554 -16.72 -22.60 -19.44
CA ILE A 554 -16.09 -23.40 -18.37
C ILE A 554 -17.15 -23.85 -17.35
N MET A 555 -18.04 -22.95 -16.93
CA MET A 555 -19.14 -23.27 -16.01
C MET A 555 -20.11 -24.30 -16.58
N SER A 556 -20.47 -24.17 -17.86
CA SER A 556 -21.33 -25.11 -18.59
C SER A 556 -20.71 -26.51 -18.64
N GLU A 557 -19.43 -26.61 -18.98
CA GLU A 557 -18.68 -27.87 -19.00
C GLU A 557 -18.60 -28.52 -17.60
N LEU A 558 -18.55 -27.69 -16.56
CA LEU A 558 -18.51 -28.12 -15.15
C LEU A 558 -19.89 -28.39 -14.53
N GLY A 559 -20.98 -28.17 -15.28
CA GLY A 559 -22.35 -28.36 -14.78
C GLY A 559 -22.83 -27.30 -13.78
N ILE A 560 -22.26 -26.09 -13.82
CA ILE A 560 -22.50 -25.00 -12.86
C ILE A 560 -23.33 -23.88 -13.50
N ARG A 561 -24.41 -23.45 -12.85
CA ARG A 561 -25.32 -22.42 -13.41
C ARG A 561 -24.94 -20.99 -13.03
N THR A 562 -24.37 -20.81 -11.84
CA THR A 562 -24.03 -19.47 -11.32
C THR A 562 -22.63 -19.44 -10.73
N VAL A 563 -21.96 -18.29 -10.75
CA VAL A 563 -20.66 -18.10 -10.10
C VAL A 563 -20.76 -18.43 -8.61
N ASN A 564 -21.87 -18.10 -7.95
CA ASN A 564 -22.06 -18.45 -6.54
C ASN A 564 -22.01 -19.97 -6.28
N GLU A 565 -22.47 -20.79 -7.21
CA GLU A 565 -22.33 -22.26 -7.15
C GLU A 565 -20.89 -22.74 -7.40
N LEU A 566 -20.06 -21.92 -8.06
CA LEU A 566 -18.65 -22.19 -8.33
C LEU A 566 -17.74 -21.84 -7.14
N VAL A 567 -18.11 -20.84 -6.34
CA VAL A 567 -17.28 -20.33 -5.24
C VAL A 567 -16.97 -21.44 -4.23
N GLY A 568 -15.68 -21.67 -3.97
CA GLY A 568 -15.21 -22.65 -2.98
C GLY A 568 -15.27 -24.11 -3.44
N ARG A 569 -15.64 -24.39 -4.70
CA ARG A 569 -15.72 -25.75 -5.27
C ARG A 569 -14.35 -26.32 -5.65
N THR A 570 -13.45 -26.42 -4.67
CA THR A 570 -12.12 -27.05 -4.86
C THR A 570 -12.22 -28.53 -5.24
N ASP A 571 -13.37 -29.17 -4.96
CA ASP A 571 -13.67 -30.53 -5.39
C ASP A 571 -13.70 -30.68 -6.92
N LEU A 572 -13.91 -29.60 -7.69
CA LEU A 572 -13.85 -29.58 -9.15
C LEU A 572 -12.43 -29.43 -9.70
N LEU A 573 -11.44 -29.21 -8.84
CA LEU A 573 -10.02 -29.14 -9.20
C LEU A 573 -9.30 -30.44 -8.85
N SER A 574 -8.33 -30.80 -9.69
CA SER A 574 -7.32 -31.83 -9.38
C SER A 574 -5.92 -31.29 -9.62
N PHE A 575 -5.00 -31.55 -8.69
CA PHE A 575 -3.59 -31.29 -8.87
C PHE A 575 -2.96 -32.37 -9.77
N ASN A 576 -2.31 -31.95 -10.85
CA ASN A 576 -1.63 -32.84 -11.79
C ASN A 576 -0.12 -32.66 -11.72
N LYS A 577 0.52 -33.48 -10.87
CA LYS A 577 1.98 -33.48 -10.71
C LYS A 577 2.73 -33.78 -12.00
N ALA A 578 2.16 -34.53 -12.95
CA ALA A 578 2.83 -34.85 -14.21
C ALA A 578 3.06 -33.62 -15.10
N LYS A 579 2.34 -32.52 -14.86
CA LYS A 579 2.57 -31.24 -15.53
C LYS A 579 3.74 -30.45 -14.96
N ALA A 580 4.29 -30.84 -13.81
CA ALA A 580 5.36 -30.11 -13.16
C ALA A 580 6.71 -30.42 -13.83
N THR A 581 7.50 -29.38 -14.12
CA THR A 581 8.88 -29.53 -14.60
C THR A 581 9.75 -30.26 -13.59
N GLU A 582 10.85 -30.87 -14.05
CA GLU A 582 11.85 -31.46 -13.16
C GLU A 582 12.36 -30.46 -12.11
N LYS A 583 12.46 -29.17 -12.45
CA LYS A 583 12.88 -28.09 -11.54
C LYS A 583 11.93 -27.89 -10.36
N ALA A 584 10.64 -28.19 -10.52
CA ALA A 584 9.65 -28.09 -9.45
C ALA A 584 9.77 -29.24 -8.42
N GLY A 585 10.48 -30.32 -8.76
CA GLY A 585 10.75 -31.44 -7.86
C GLY A 585 9.49 -32.10 -7.31
N GLU A 586 9.48 -32.38 -6.01
CA GLU A 586 8.37 -33.01 -5.30
C GLU A 586 7.33 -31.97 -4.83
N ILE A 587 6.88 -31.13 -5.76
CA ILE A 587 5.85 -30.12 -5.49
C ILE A 587 4.53 -30.79 -5.13
N ASP A 588 3.88 -30.27 -4.07
CA ASP A 588 2.58 -30.74 -3.60
C ASP A 588 1.65 -29.55 -3.34
N LEU A 589 0.56 -29.48 -4.10
CA LEU A 589 -0.47 -28.45 -4.00
C LEU A 589 -1.77 -28.98 -3.38
N THR A 590 -1.82 -30.24 -2.95
CA THR A 590 -3.05 -30.86 -2.45
C THR A 590 -3.60 -30.10 -1.23
N ARG A 591 -2.74 -29.55 -0.36
CA ARG A 591 -3.17 -28.73 0.80
C ARG A 591 -3.92 -27.44 0.43
N ILE A 592 -3.73 -26.92 -0.79
CA ILE A 592 -4.47 -25.75 -1.28
C ILE A 592 -5.91 -26.16 -1.66
N LEU A 593 -6.06 -27.36 -2.21
CA LEU A 593 -7.34 -27.88 -2.69
C LEU A 593 -8.17 -28.55 -1.59
N ASP A 594 -7.52 -29.17 -0.62
CA ASP A 594 -8.17 -29.88 0.47
C ASP A 594 -8.69 -28.88 1.53
N ASN A 595 -9.99 -28.64 1.54
CA ASN A 595 -10.65 -27.73 2.47
C ASN A 595 -11.47 -28.51 3.51
N PRO A 596 -10.88 -28.86 4.67
CA PRO A 596 -11.58 -29.64 5.69
C PRO A 596 -12.70 -28.87 6.41
N PHE A 597 -12.81 -27.55 6.18
CA PHE A 597 -13.80 -26.69 6.83
C PHE A 597 -15.02 -26.43 5.94
N ALA A 598 -15.05 -26.98 4.72
CA ALA A 598 -16.21 -26.92 3.86
C ALA A 598 -17.28 -27.92 4.33
N GLU A 599 -18.20 -27.47 5.18
CA GLU A 599 -19.34 -28.27 5.63
C GLU A 599 -20.51 -28.20 4.63
N LYS A 600 -21.19 -29.33 4.45
CA LYS A 600 -22.34 -29.41 3.54
C LYS A 600 -23.48 -28.51 4.03
N GLY A 601 -23.81 -27.49 3.25
CA GLY A 601 -24.89 -26.54 3.54
C GLY A 601 -24.44 -25.20 4.14
N GLU A 602 -23.17 -25.06 4.54
CA GLU A 602 -22.63 -23.77 4.96
C GLU A 602 -22.30 -22.88 3.74
N PRO A 603 -22.68 -21.58 3.75
CA PRO A 603 -22.39 -20.68 2.64
C PRO A 603 -20.88 -20.51 2.37
N GLN A 604 -20.47 -20.77 1.14
CA GLN A 604 -19.08 -20.59 0.67
C GLN A 604 -18.77 -19.14 0.25
N TYR A 605 -19.78 -18.27 0.23
CA TYR A 605 -19.74 -16.90 -0.26
C TYR A 605 -20.54 -15.97 0.67
N LYS A 606 -20.47 -14.64 0.45
CA LYS A 606 -21.19 -13.66 1.28
C LYS A 606 -22.71 -13.84 1.12
N THR A 607 -23.39 -14.07 2.24
CA THR A 607 -24.87 -14.20 2.31
C THR A 607 -25.49 -13.36 3.43
N GLN A 608 -24.66 -12.74 4.26
CA GLN A 608 -25.08 -11.91 5.38
C GLN A 608 -24.33 -10.58 5.36
N GLU A 609 -25.03 -9.51 5.68
CA GLU A 609 -24.41 -8.20 5.87
C GLU A 609 -23.68 -8.11 7.21
N GLN A 610 -22.71 -7.20 7.27
CA GLN A 610 -22.04 -6.88 8.51
C GLN A 610 -23.00 -6.24 9.52
N ARG A 611 -22.76 -6.45 10.82
CA ARG A 611 -23.53 -5.77 11.86
C ARG A 611 -23.31 -4.27 11.73
N SER A 612 -24.40 -3.50 11.63
CA SER A 612 -24.28 -2.05 11.66
C SER A 612 -23.74 -1.59 13.01
N ARG A 613 -22.68 -0.78 12.99
CA ARG A 613 -22.11 -0.13 14.17
C ARG A 613 -22.40 1.38 14.20
N THR A 614 -23.05 1.91 13.16
CA THR A 614 -23.30 3.34 12.99
C THR A 614 -24.72 3.75 13.42
N THR A 615 -25.48 2.86 14.06
CA THR A 615 -26.85 3.12 14.49
C THR A 615 -26.93 4.09 15.66
N ASP A 616 -26.03 3.97 16.62
CA ASP A 616 -26.10 4.66 17.92
C ASP A 616 -25.03 5.76 18.05
N VAL A 617 -24.56 6.30 16.92
CA VAL A 617 -23.54 7.35 16.91
C VAL A 617 -24.14 8.72 17.19
N LEU A 618 -23.37 9.56 17.88
CA LEU A 618 -23.76 10.91 18.29
C LEU A 618 -24.18 11.80 17.10
N ASP A 619 -23.62 11.56 15.92
CA ASP A 619 -23.92 12.32 14.70
C ASP A 619 -25.39 12.31 14.30
N HIS A 620 -26.17 11.27 14.63
CA HIS A 620 -27.61 11.28 14.36
C HIS A 620 -28.31 12.43 15.09
N GLN A 621 -27.90 12.70 16.33
CA GLN A 621 -28.38 13.84 17.11
C GLN A 621 -27.86 15.16 16.53
N LEU A 622 -26.59 15.24 16.14
CA LEU A 622 -26.03 16.45 15.52
C LEU A 622 -26.78 16.81 14.23
N ILE A 623 -27.06 15.83 13.37
CA ILE A 623 -27.81 16.00 12.12
C ILE A 623 -29.26 16.42 12.39
N LYS A 624 -29.88 15.90 13.46
CA LYS A 624 -31.23 16.28 13.88
C LYS A 624 -31.28 17.74 14.33
N LEU A 625 -30.31 18.18 15.13
CA LEU A 625 -30.21 19.57 15.59
C LEU A 625 -29.83 20.53 14.46
N ALA A 626 -29.04 20.07 13.49
CA ALA A 626 -28.65 20.83 12.30
C ALA A 626 -29.71 20.88 11.18
N GLN A 627 -30.90 20.30 11.37
CA GLN A 627 -31.97 20.29 10.36
C GLN A 627 -32.33 21.68 9.79
N PRO A 628 -32.37 22.78 10.56
CA PRO A 628 -32.61 24.11 10.02
C PRO A 628 -31.57 24.51 8.95
N THR A 629 -30.29 24.15 9.14
CA THR A 629 -29.25 24.35 8.12
C THR A 629 -29.52 23.54 6.87
N PHE A 630 -29.86 22.25 7.01
CA PHE A 630 -30.14 21.39 5.85
C PHE A 630 -31.37 21.85 5.06
N LYS A 631 -32.40 22.42 5.71
CA LYS A 631 -33.64 22.85 5.04
C LYS A 631 -33.59 24.27 4.51
N HIS A 632 -32.93 25.18 5.24
CA HIS A 632 -33.04 26.62 5.03
C HIS A 632 -31.68 27.33 4.97
N GLN A 633 -30.56 26.60 5.07
CA GLN A 633 -29.19 27.14 5.14
C GLN A 633 -28.99 28.13 6.31
N GLU A 634 -29.81 27.99 7.36
CA GLU A 634 -29.73 28.80 8.57
C GLU A 634 -28.47 28.47 9.39
N ARG A 635 -27.96 29.48 10.09
CA ARG A 635 -26.89 29.28 11.08
C ARG A 635 -27.48 28.72 12.37
N VAL A 636 -26.89 27.63 12.86
CA VAL A 636 -27.28 26.98 14.11
C VAL A 636 -26.09 26.87 15.06
N ARG A 637 -26.37 27.02 16.36
CA ARG A 637 -25.42 26.79 17.44
C ARG A 637 -26.11 26.04 18.58
N PHE A 638 -25.49 24.97 19.07
CA PHE A 638 -26.05 24.17 20.16
C PHE A 638 -24.96 23.43 20.95
N GLU A 639 -25.29 23.04 22.17
CA GLU A 639 -24.40 22.34 23.09
C GLU A 639 -24.63 20.82 23.08
N GLN A 640 -23.58 20.05 23.37
CA GLN A 640 -23.65 18.59 23.42
C GLN A 640 -22.60 17.99 24.38
N CYS A 641 -23.01 17.14 25.33
CA CYS A 641 -22.03 16.37 26.11
C CYS A 641 -21.33 15.33 25.24
N ILE A 642 -20.06 15.07 25.51
CA ILE A 642 -19.25 14.06 24.80
C ILE A 642 -18.42 13.21 25.77
N HIS A 643 -18.32 11.93 25.45
CA HIS A 643 -17.55 10.92 26.19
C HIS A 643 -16.60 10.15 25.26
N ASN A 644 -15.59 9.50 25.82
CA ASN A 644 -14.56 8.81 25.05
C ASN A 644 -15.11 7.66 24.16
N GLU A 645 -16.30 7.15 24.48
CA GLU A 645 -17.03 6.17 23.67
C GLU A 645 -17.62 6.77 22.38
N ASN A 646 -17.83 8.10 22.35
CA ASN A 646 -18.29 8.83 21.18
C ASN A 646 -17.13 9.04 20.21
N ARG A 647 -16.95 8.05 19.34
CA ARG A 647 -15.90 8.03 18.31
C ARG A 647 -16.40 8.60 17.00
N THR A 648 -15.48 9.15 16.22
CA THR A 648 -15.73 9.70 14.88
C THR A 648 -16.82 10.77 14.83
N THR A 649 -16.99 11.51 15.92
CA THR A 649 -18.02 12.56 16.00
C THR A 649 -17.77 13.63 14.94
N GLY A 650 -18.80 13.92 14.15
CA GLY A 650 -18.84 14.89 13.07
C GLY A 650 -18.66 14.31 11.67
N ALA A 651 -18.16 13.08 11.50
CA ALA A 651 -17.88 12.54 10.18
C ALA A 651 -19.15 12.25 9.37
N MET A 652 -20.20 11.72 10.00
CA MET A 652 -21.48 11.47 9.31
C MET A 652 -22.22 12.77 9.03
N LEU A 653 -22.17 13.73 9.94
CA LEU A 653 -22.65 15.09 9.70
C LEU A 653 -21.93 15.69 8.49
N ALA A 654 -20.61 15.62 8.43
CA ALA A 654 -19.80 16.14 7.34
C ALA A 654 -20.11 15.46 6.00
N GLY A 655 -20.26 14.14 5.99
CA GLY A 655 -20.66 13.38 4.81
C GLY A 655 -21.98 13.86 4.23
N LYS A 656 -23.04 13.93 5.05
CA LYS A 656 -24.36 14.44 4.62
C LYS A 656 -24.31 15.91 4.20
N PHE A 657 -23.55 16.71 4.93
CA PHE A 657 -23.39 18.14 4.63
C PHE A 657 -22.74 18.34 3.26
N THR A 658 -21.66 17.60 2.96
CA THR A 658 -20.98 17.67 1.67
C THR A 658 -21.78 17.03 0.54
N GLU A 659 -22.60 16.01 0.81
CA GLU A 659 -23.53 15.44 -0.18
C GLU A 659 -24.54 16.49 -0.66
N GLN A 660 -25.02 17.36 0.24
CA GLN A 660 -26.00 18.39 -0.10
C GLN A 660 -25.37 19.68 -0.63
N PHE A 661 -24.27 20.15 -0.06
CA PHE A 661 -23.70 21.48 -0.34
C PHE A 661 -22.38 21.43 -1.14
N GLY A 662 -21.90 20.24 -1.48
CA GLY A 662 -20.65 20.05 -2.21
C GLY A 662 -19.39 20.33 -1.38
N PRO A 663 -18.21 20.34 -2.02
CA PRO A 663 -16.92 20.48 -1.34
C PRO A 663 -16.67 21.89 -0.77
N GLU A 664 -17.28 22.93 -1.36
CA GLU A 664 -17.16 24.32 -0.89
C GLU A 664 -17.95 24.56 0.41
N GLY A 665 -18.98 23.76 0.67
CA GLY A 665 -19.79 23.84 1.88
C GLY A 665 -20.57 25.16 2.01
N LEU A 666 -20.72 25.63 3.25
CA LEU A 666 -21.35 26.93 3.58
C LEU A 666 -20.37 27.82 4.34
N ALA A 667 -20.78 29.06 4.62
CA ALA A 667 -19.95 30.01 5.35
C ALA A 667 -19.48 29.48 6.72
N ASP A 668 -18.27 29.87 7.14
CA ASP A 668 -17.68 29.47 8.42
C ASP A 668 -18.66 29.67 9.60
N GLY A 669 -18.79 28.63 10.44
CA GLY A 669 -19.67 28.63 11.61
C GLY A 669 -21.16 28.64 11.28
N THR A 670 -21.55 28.07 10.15
CA THR A 670 -22.97 27.83 9.84
C THR A 670 -23.55 26.76 10.77
N ILE A 671 -22.80 25.70 11.04
CA ILE A 671 -23.11 24.78 12.14
C ILE A 671 -22.01 24.94 13.18
N THR A 672 -22.37 25.36 14.38
CA THR A 672 -21.46 25.42 15.52
C THR A 672 -21.94 24.47 16.62
N VAL A 673 -21.07 23.58 17.07
CA VAL A 673 -21.38 22.66 18.18
C VAL A 673 -20.37 22.89 19.29
N ASP A 674 -20.89 23.19 20.48
CA ASP A 674 -20.09 23.35 21.69
C ASP A 674 -20.18 22.05 22.50
N PHE A 675 -19.06 21.33 22.58
CA PHE A 675 -18.94 20.08 23.31
C PHE A 675 -18.31 20.29 24.67
N GLN A 676 -18.76 19.51 25.65
CA GLN A 676 -18.15 19.44 26.97
C GLN A 676 -17.87 17.97 27.34
N GLY A 677 -16.63 17.68 27.72
CA GLY A 677 -16.19 16.36 28.16
C GLY A 677 -14.93 15.85 27.44
N ALA A 678 -14.84 14.53 27.27
CA ALA A 678 -13.68 13.88 26.66
C ALA A 678 -14.10 13.22 25.34
N ALA A 679 -13.55 13.64 24.20
CA ALA A 679 -13.91 13.07 22.90
C ALA A 679 -13.15 11.77 22.62
N GLY A 680 -13.84 10.79 22.02
CA GLY A 680 -13.22 9.55 21.55
C GLY A 680 -12.31 9.74 20.33
N GLN A 681 -11.79 8.62 19.83
CA GLN A 681 -10.96 8.59 18.62
C GLN A 681 -11.64 9.27 17.42
N SER A 682 -10.86 9.94 16.57
CA SER A 682 -11.32 10.53 15.31
C SER A 682 -12.33 11.69 15.49
N PHE A 683 -12.25 12.45 16.58
CA PHE A 683 -13.07 13.65 16.77
C PHE A 683 -12.86 14.67 15.64
N GLY A 684 -13.95 15.07 14.97
CA GLY A 684 -13.89 16.00 13.85
C GLY A 684 -13.25 15.42 12.59
N ALA A 685 -13.19 14.08 12.45
CA ALA A 685 -12.70 13.45 11.23
C ALA A 685 -13.52 13.89 10.01
N PHE A 686 -12.83 14.23 8.91
CA PHE A 686 -13.42 14.67 7.65
C PHE A 686 -14.35 15.90 7.76
N LEU A 687 -14.22 16.72 8.81
CA LEU A 687 -15.14 17.83 9.04
C LEU A 687 -15.09 18.85 7.88
N SER A 688 -16.26 19.16 7.32
CA SER A 688 -16.42 19.99 6.12
C SER A 688 -16.45 21.49 6.40
N HIS A 689 -16.15 22.31 5.38
CA HIS A 689 -16.23 23.77 5.47
C HIS A 689 -17.64 24.24 5.86
N GLY A 690 -17.71 25.18 6.81
CA GLY A 690 -18.96 25.66 7.38
C GLY A 690 -19.34 25.04 8.73
N ILE A 691 -18.68 23.95 9.14
CA ILE A 691 -18.89 23.30 10.44
C ILE A 691 -17.76 23.70 11.41
N THR A 692 -18.14 24.10 12.63
CA THR A 692 -17.22 24.45 13.73
C THR A 692 -17.55 23.62 14.96
N PHE A 693 -16.55 22.88 15.48
CA PHE A 693 -16.64 22.24 16.77
C PHE A 693 -15.74 22.95 17.77
N ASN A 694 -16.31 23.32 18.91
CA ASN A 694 -15.59 23.76 20.08
C ASN A 694 -15.68 22.63 21.12
N LEU A 695 -14.57 22.26 21.74
CA LEU A 695 -14.51 21.22 22.76
C LEU A 695 -13.84 21.81 24.01
N GLU A 696 -14.65 21.95 25.06
CA GLU A 696 -14.19 22.17 26.42
C GLU A 696 -13.86 20.81 27.05
N GLY A 697 -12.57 20.54 27.25
CA GLY A 697 -12.04 19.27 27.73
C GLY A 697 -10.92 18.75 26.85
N GLU A 698 -10.92 17.45 26.58
CA GLU A 698 -9.80 16.75 25.93
C GLU A 698 -10.28 15.80 24.81
N ALA A 699 -9.39 15.40 23.91
CA ALA A 699 -9.70 14.44 22.85
C ALA A 699 -8.62 13.38 22.71
N ASN A 700 -9.02 12.16 22.32
CA ASN A 700 -8.07 11.07 22.05
C ASN A 700 -7.37 11.27 20.68
N ASP A 701 -6.80 10.22 20.12
CA ASP A 701 -6.07 10.22 18.85
C ASP A 701 -6.95 10.64 17.64
N TYR A 702 -6.26 11.00 16.55
CA TYR A 702 -6.85 11.25 15.24
C TYR A 702 -7.77 12.48 15.15
N VAL A 703 -7.64 13.45 16.06
CA VAL A 703 -8.36 14.73 15.98
C VAL A 703 -8.18 15.36 14.60
N GLY A 704 -9.29 15.67 13.93
CA GLY A 704 -9.26 16.29 12.61
C GLY A 704 -8.60 15.42 11.52
N LYS A 705 -8.59 14.09 11.68
CA LYS A 705 -8.18 13.15 10.63
C LYS A 705 -8.89 13.47 9.31
N GLY A 706 -8.13 13.69 8.24
CA GLY A 706 -8.69 14.05 6.93
C GLY A 706 -9.53 15.34 6.91
N LEU A 707 -9.26 16.30 7.82
CA LEU A 707 -10.01 17.56 7.90
C LEU A 707 -10.18 18.21 6.52
N SER A 708 -11.43 18.56 6.17
CA SER A 708 -11.86 18.95 4.81
C SER A 708 -12.61 20.29 4.78
N GLY A 709 -12.12 21.24 5.58
CA GLY A 709 -12.54 22.65 5.59
C GLY A 709 -13.09 23.13 6.93
N GLY A 710 -13.44 22.19 7.82
CA GLY A 710 -14.00 22.48 9.13
C GLY A 710 -13.03 23.18 10.09
N LYS A 711 -13.59 23.72 11.18
CA LYS A 711 -12.83 24.36 12.25
C LYS A 711 -13.00 23.58 13.56
N LEU A 712 -11.88 23.23 14.17
CA LEU A 712 -11.80 22.56 15.47
C LEU A 712 -11.10 23.49 16.47
N VAL A 713 -11.70 23.65 17.63
CA VAL A 713 -11.18 24.46 18.73
C VAL A 713 -11.26 23.60 19.99
N ILE A 714 -10.12 23.33 20.62
CA ILE A 714 -10.03 22.43 21.79
C ILE A 714 -9.27 23.18 22.88
N TYR A 715 -9.87 23.25 24.06
CA TYR A 715 -9.34 23.98 25.21
C TYR A 715 -9.75 23.29 26.50
N PRO A 716 -8.92 23.39 27.56
CA PRO A 716 -9.22 22.73 28.82
C PRO A 716 -10.47 23.33 29.48
N ASN A 717 -11.09 22.56 30.38
CA ASN A 717 -12.11 23.09 31.27
C ASN A 717 -11.52 24.30 32.05
N PRO A 718 -12.20 25.48 32.06
CA PRO A 718 -11.74 26.65 32.81
C PRO A 718 -11.54 26.44 34.32
N GLU A 719 -12.18 25.43 34.90
CA GLU A 719 -12.02 25.02 36.31
C GLU A 719 -10.76 24.15 36.54
N SER A 720 -10.06 23.75 35.49
CA SER A 720 -8.82 22.97 35.60
C SER A 720 -7.69 23.82 36.17
N GLU A 721 -7.03 23.30 37.22
CA GLU A 721 -5.83 23.92 37.80
C GLU A 721 -4.56 23.62 36.99
N CYS A 722 -4.61 22.70 36.01
CA CYS A 722 -3.47 22.32 35.20
C CYS A 722 -3.11 23.41 34.19
N LYS A 723 -1.82 23.76 34.10
CA LYS A 723 -1.31 24.64 33.06
C LYS A 723 -1.40 23.94 31.69
N ALA A 724 -2.27 24.44 30.84
CA ALA A 724 -2.59 23.86 29.54
C ALA A 724 -1.35 23.56 28.68
N ALA A 725 -0.43 24.52 28.56
CA ALA A 725 0.80 24.41 27.77
C ALA A 725 1.73 23.24 28.18
N ASP A 726 1.60 22.75 29.41
CA ASP A 726 2.46 21.69 29.96
C ASP A 726 1.77 20.30 29.92
N ASN A 727 0.54 20.22 29.42
CA ASN A 727 -0.28 19.02 29.46
C ASN A 727 -0.78 18.62 28.07
N VAL A 728 -0.88 17.31 27.83
CA VAL A 728 -1.46 16.75 26.61
C VAL A 728 -2.98 16.95 26.64
N LEU A 729 -3.51 17.61 25.61
CA LEU A 729 -4.94 17.83 25.45
C LEU A 729 -5.54 17.04 24.29
N ILE A 730 -4.70 16.68 23.31
CA ILE A 730 -5.10 15.81 22.20
C ILE A 730 -4.09 14.69 21.98
N GLY A 731 -4.60 13.53 21.56
CA GLY A 731 -3.78 12.34 21.29
C GLY A 731 -2.89 12.44 20.04
N ASN A 732 -2.46 11.28 19.58
CA ASN A 732 -1.53 11.09 18.47
C ASN A 732 -2.19 11.32 17.11
N VAL A 733 -1.37 11.55 16.08
CA VAL A 733 -1.75 11.46 14.66
C VAL A 733 -2.90 12.43 14.30
N ALA A 734 -3.01 13.55 15.04
CA ALA A 734 -3.95 14.61 14.73
C ALA A 734 -3.65 15.23 13.36
N LEU A 735 -4.71 15.62 12.64
CA LEU A 735 -4.66 16.17 11.28
C LEU A 735 -4.08 15.23 10.21
N TYR A 736 -4.08 13.91 10.46
CA TYR A 736 -3.54 12.96 9.50
C TYR A 736 -4.16 13.13 8.11
N GLY A 737 -3.32 13.50 7.14
CA GLY A 737 -3.73 13.64 5.75
C GLY A 737 -4.64 14.83 5.45
N ALA A 738 -4.82 15.79 6.37
CA ALA A 738 -5.83 16.86 6.23
C ALA A 738 -5.72 17.65 4.91
N THR A 739 -6.85 17.95 4.27
CA THR A 739 -6.94 18.64 2.95
C THR A 739 -7.79 19.91 2.96
N ARG A 740 -7.98 20.51 4.14
CA ARG A 740 -7.85 21.94 4.55
C ARG A 740 -8.79 22.17 5.75
N GLY A 741 -8.78 23.34 6.38
CA GLY A 741 -9.49 23.58 7.64
C GLY A 741 -8.56 24.16 8.69
N ARG A 742 -9.05 24.30 9.93
CA ARG A 742 -8.32 24.97 11.00
C ARG A 742 -8.43 24.21 12.32
N LEU A 743 -7.32 24.05 13.02
CA LEU A 743 -7.26 23.44 14.35
C LEU A 743 -6.56 24.39 15.33
N TYR A 744 -7.20 24.64 16.48
CA TYR A 744 -6.63 25.44 17.57
C TYR A 744 -6.69 24.61 18.85
N VAL A 745 -5.54 24.36 19.48
CA VAL A 745 -5.42 23.49 20.66
C VAL A 745 -4.67 24.24 21.75
N ASN A 746 -5.35 24.59 22.84
CA ASN A 746 -4.73 25.19 24.03
C ASN A 746 -4.18 24.06 24.91
N GLY A 747 -3.03 23.53 24.51
CA GLY A 747 -2.35 22.41 25.14
C GLY A 747 -1.45 21.65 24.17
N GLN A 748 -0.83 20.57 24.64
CA GLN A 748 0.08 19.75 23.83
C GLN A 748 -0.69 18.68 23.03
N ALA A 749 -0.10 18.28 21.91
CA ALA A 749 -0.51 17.11 21.13
C ALA A 749 0.48 15.96 21.29
N GLY A 750 0.01 14.73 21.09
CA GLY A 750 0.85 13.54 21.06
C GLY A 750 1.80 13.46 19.86
N GLU A 751 2.25 12.24 19.57
CA GLU A 751 3.16 11.95 18.46
C GLU A 751 2.51 12.18 17.09
N ARG A 752 3.32 12.42 16.07
CA ARG A 752 2.92 12.52 14.65
C ARG A 752 1.84 13.57 14.40
N PHE A 753 1.85 14.64 15.19
CA PHE A 753 0.99 15.79 14.95
C PHE A 753 1.18 16.34 13.53
N ALA A 754 0.08 16.54 12.80
CA ALA A 754 0.08 17.01 11.41
C ALA A 754 0.83 16.10 10.42
N VAL A 755 0.95 14.81 10.72
CA VAL A 755 1.51 13.83 9.77
C VAL A 755 0.73 13.86 8.45
N ARG A 756 1.43 13.93 7.33
CA ARG A 756 0.84 14.04 5.98
C ARG A 756 -0.12 15.23 5.80
N ASN A 757 -0.07 16.28 6.64
CA ASN A 757 -0.91 17.46 6.46
C ASN A 757 -0.68 18.05 5.05
N SER A 758 -1.78 18.22 4.32
CA SER A 758 -1.81 18.67 2.93
C SER A 758 -2.58 19.97 2.76
N GLY A 759 -2.92 20.64 3.87
CA GLY A 759 -3.41 22.00 3.76
C GLY A 759 -4.04 22.67 4.98
N ALA A 760 -4.22 21.96 6.09
CA ALA A 760 -4.78 22.54 7.31
C ALA A 760 -3.85 23.60 7.92
N LYS A 761 -4.45 24.57 8.61
CA LYS A 761 -3.75 25.53 9.47
C LYS A 761 -3.94 25.12 10.92
N ALA A 762 -2.86 25.05 11.70
CA ALA A 762 -2.94 24.61 13.09
C ALA A 762 -2.13 25.49 14.03
N VAL A 763 -2.63 25.67 15.26
CA VAL A 763 -1.88 26.22 16.40
C VAL A 763 -2.02 25.25 17.57
N VAL A 764 -0.89 24.87 18.18
CA VAL A 764 -0.78 23.94 19.30
C VAL A 764 0.33 24.39 20.25
N GLU A 765 0.26 24.05 21.53
CA GLU A 765 1.21 24.54 22.54
C GLU A 765 2.39 23.60 22.83
N GLY A 766 2.45 22.46 22.14
CA GLY A 766 3.57 21.52 22.17
C GLY A 766 3.23 20.26 21.38
N VAL A 767 4.22 19.50 20.93
CA VAL A 767 4.01 18.27 20.16
C VAL A 767 5.01 17.18 20.56
N GLY A 768 4.58 15.92 20.49
CA GLY A 768 5.47 14.76 20.65
C GLY A 768 6.43 14.53 19.47
N ASP A 769 6.98 13.32 19.39
CA ASP A 769 7.91 12.93 18.32
C ASP A 769 7.23 12.96 16.95
N HIS A 770 8.02 13.17 15.89
CA HIS A 770 7.57 13.12 14.49
C HIS A 770 6.52 14.18 14.12
N GLY A 771 6.52 15.35 14.78
CA GLY A 771 5.69 16.48 14.37
C GLY A 771 5.94 16.88 12.90
N CYS A 772 4.88 17.17 12.15
CA CYS A 772 4.90 17.54 10.73
C CYS A 772 5.54 16.48 9.79
N GLU A 773 5.63 15.22 10.21
CA GLU A 773 6.17 14.12 9.39
C GLU A 773 5.41 14.02 8.05
N TYR A 774 6.13 13.93 6.94
CA TYR A 774 5.57 13.88 5.58
C TYR A 774 4.59 15.01 5.21
N MET A 775 4.59 16.15 5.89
CA MET A 775 3.70 17.28 5.53
C MET A 775 3.99 17.78 4.11
N THR A 776 2.94 17.97 3.30
CA THR A 776 3.03 18.44 1.89
C THR A 776 2.36 19.79 1.67
N GLY A 777 1.67 20.33 2.67
CA GLY A 777 1.05 21.64 2.59
C GLY A 777 0.35 22.05 3.88
N GLY A 778 -0.03 23.33 3.98
CA GLY A 778 -0.62 23.89 5.19
C GLY A 778 0.37 24.73 5.97
N ARG A 779 -0.05 25.20 7.15
CA ARG A 779 0.80 25.98 8.07
C ARG A 779 0.57 25.55 9.50
N VAL A 780 1.64 25.16 10.20
CA VAL A 780 1.58 24.69 11.60
C VAL A 780 2.35 25.68 12.48
N VAL A 781 1.78 26.07 13.60
CA VAL A 781 2.42 26.89 14.63
C VAL A 781 2.47 26.10 15.92
N VAL A 782 3.67 25.90 16.47
CA VAL A 782 3.91 25.21 17.74
C VAL A 782 4.45 26.24 18.75
N LEU A 783 3.73 26.44 19.86
CA LEU A 783 4.03 27.47 20.87
C LEU A 783 4.87 26.97 22.05
N GLY A 784 5.43 25.77 21.94
CA GLY A 784 6.24 25.13 22.98
C GLY A 784 7.13 24.01 22.41
N GLU A 785 7.50 23.07 23.27
CA GLU A 785 8.46 22.02 22.93
C GLU A 785 7.97 21.09 21.80
N THR A 786 8.93 20.57 21.04
CA THR A 786 8.73 19.52 20.04
C THR A 786 9.48 18.25 20.44
N GLY A 787 8.96 17.07 20.09
CA GLY A 787 9.71 15.82 20.15
C GLY A 787 10.79 15.72 19.06
N LYS A 788 11.41 14.54 18.96
CA LYS A 788 12.49 14.20 18.01
C LYS A 788 11.96 14.01 16.60
N ASN A 789 12.88 14.08 15.63
CA ASN A 789 12.64 13.79 14.22
C ASN A 789 11.51 14.64 13.62
N PHE A 790 11.39 15.90 14.08
CA PHE A 790 10.42 16.86 13.57
C PHE A 790 10.68 17.12 12.08
N ALA A 791 9.61 17.28 11.29
CA ALA A 791 9.63 17.54 9.86
C ALA A 791 10.29 16.45 8.98
N ALA A 792 10.50 15.23 9.50
CA ALA A 792 11.00 14.12 8.69
C ALA A 792 10.10 13.84 7.49
N GLY A 793 10.66 13.80 6.28
CA GLY A 793 9.89 13.59 5.06
C GLY A 793 9.01 14.78 4.63
N MET A 794 9.06 15.92 5.33
CA MET A 794 8.27 17.11 5.01
C MET A 794 8.72 17.70 3.67
N SER A 795 7.81 17.72 2.69
CA SER A 795 8.11 18.11 1.31
C SER A 795 7.25 19.27 0.80
N GLY A 796 6.35 19.80 1.63
CA GLY A 796 5.68 21.07 1.38
C GLY A 796 4.97 21.65 2.61
N GLY A 797 4.63 22.93 2.55
CA GLY A 797 4.07 23.68 3.68
C GLY A 797 5.14 24.40 4.51
N ILE A 798 4.71 25.06 5.59
CA ILE A 798 5.61 25.81 6.49
C ILE A 798 5.21 25.50 7.93
N ALA A 799 6.18 25.22 8.79
CA ALA A 799 5.97 25.15 10.22
C ALA A 799 6.72 26.29 10.93
N TYR A 800 6.16 26.78 12.01
CA TYR A 800 6.79 27.76 12.88
C TYR A 800 6.83 27.19 14.30
N VAL A 801 7.99 27.29 14.95
CA VAL A 801 8.20 26.75 16.30
C VAL A 801 8.72 27.86 17.18
N TYR A 802 8.11 28.04 18.35
CA TYR A 802 8.61 28.94 19.39
C TYR A 802 9.68 28.20 20.22
N ALA A 803 10.95 28.44 19.89
CA ALA A 803 12.11 27.72 20.43
C ALA A 803 12.89 28.57 21.45
N ALA A 804 12.21 29.05 22.50
CA ALA A 804 12.85 29.87 23.53
C ALA A 804 13.68 29.05 24.53
N ASP A 805 13.20 27.86 24.89
CA ASP A 805 13.68 27.12 26.07
C ASP A 805 14.34 25.76 25.74
N PHE A 806 14.57 25.47 24.44
CA PHE A 806 15.16 24.20 24.01
C PHE A 806 15.90 24.30 22.67
N ASP A 807 16.85 23.38 22.46
CA ASP A 807 17.56 23.22 21.18
C ASP A 807 16.67 22.48 20.16
N PHE A 808 15.94 23.26 19.37
CA PHE A 808 15.07 22.73 18.31
C PHE A 808 15.85 22.09 17.16
N GLU A 809 17.02 22.62 16.80
CA GLU A 809 17.78 22.15 15.64
C GLU A 809 18.23 20.69 15.82
N SER A 810 18.66 20.31 17.03
CA SER A 810 18.99 18.92 17.37
C SER A 810 17.82 17.93 17.27
N ARG A 811 16.57 18.43 17.33
CA ARG A 811 15.35 17.63 17.25
C ARG A 811 14.73 17.63 15.85
N CYS A 812 15.18 18.51 14.95
CA CYS A 812 14.70 18.64 13.58
C CYS A 812 15.42 17.68 12.64
N ASN A 813 14.68 17.00 11.76
CA ASN A 813 15.27 16.20 10.70
C ASN A 813 15.58 17.10 9.50
N MET A 814 16.87 17.34 9.25
CA MET A 814 17.37 18.26 8.22
C MET A 814 17.52 17.62 6.83
N ASP A 815 17.03 16.39 6.61
CA ASP A 815 17.23 15.69 5.32
C ASP A 815 16.56 16.42 4.14
N LEU A 816 15.40 17.04 4.36
CA LEU A 816 14.59 17.68 3.31
C LEU A 816 14.19 19.13 3.61
N VAL A 817 14.56 19.66 4.78
CA VAL A 817 14.11 20.98 5.26
C VAL A 817 15.27 21.86 5.67
N GLU A 818 15.02 23.17 5.63
CA GLU A 818 15.87 24.23 6.15
C GLU A 818 15.17 24.86 7.37
N VAL A 819 15.97 25.21 8.38
CA VAL A 819 15.54 25.99 9.54
C VAL A 819 16.07 27.40 9.38
N GLU A 820 15.17 28.38 9.37
CA GLU A 820 15.45 29.77 9.04
C GLU A 820 14.80 30.72 10.05
N PHE A 821 15.27 31.97 10.07
CA PHE A 821 14.57 33.03 10.79
C PHE A 821 13.33 33.49 9.99
N PRO A 822 12.16 33.69 10.62
CA PRO A 822 10.97 34.17 9.92
C PRO A 822 11.14 35.57 9.30
N GLU A 823 10.49 35.80 8.16
CA GLU A 823 10.45 37.10 7.47
C GLU A 823 9.23 37.95 7.94
N GLU A 824 9.13 39.20 7.50
CA GLU A 824 8.03 40.11 7.89
C GLU A 824 6.63 39.54 7.58
N ASP A 825 6.46 38.94 6.40
CA ASP A 825 5.21 38.26 6.02
C ASP A 825 4.89 37.06 6.94
N ASP A 826 5.92 36.38 7.43
CA ASP A 826 5.77 35.27 8.38
C ASP A 826 5.34 35.79 9.75
N PHE A 827 5.90 36.90 10.23
CA PHE A 827 5.50 37.54 11.48
C PHE A 827 4.06 38.05 11.44
N ASN A 828 3.63 38.66 10.33
CA ASN A 828 2.24 39.07 10.13
C ASN A 828 1.28 37.87 10.21
N PHE A 829 1.69 36.74 9.61
CA PHE A 829 0.92 35.50 9.71
C PHE A 829 0.88 34.94 11.13
N LEU A 830 2.02 34.89 11.83
CA LEU A 830 2.12 34.41 13.20
C LEU A 830 1.25 35.22 14.15
N HIS A 831 1.34 36.55 14.08
CA HIS A 831 0.52 37.46 14.90
C HIS A 831 -0.98 37.18 14.70
N MET A 832 -1.44 37.10 13.46
CA MET A 832 -2.84 36.75 13.14
C MET A 832 -3.24 35.37 13.69
N MET A 833 -2.35 34.36 13.58
CA MET A 833 -2.66 33.00 14.08
C MET A 833 -2.72 32.96 15.61
N LEU A 834 -1.85 33.68 16.30
CA LEU A 834 -1.84 33.82 17.76
C LEU A 834 -3.09 34.55 18.27
N GLU A 835 -3.49 35.65 17.62
CA GLU A 835 -4.72 36.39 17.96
C GLU A 835 -5.95 35.49 17.84
N LYS A 836 -6.02 34.71 16.75
CA LYS A 836 -7.11 33.74 16.55
C LYS A 836 -7.06 32.63 17.57
N HIS A 837 -5.87 32.12 17.88
CA HIS A 837 -5.70 31.09 18.88
C HIS A 837 -6.22 31.56 20.23
N HIS A 838 -5.71 32.70 20.74
CA HIS A 838 -6.19 33.30 21.98
C HIS A 838 -7.70 33.55 21.95
N ARG A 839 -8.23 34.17 20.87
CA ARG A 839 -9.66 34.45 20.74
C ARG A 839 -10.55 33.20 20.82
N TYR A 840 -10.09 32.07 20.29
CA TYR A 840 -10.89 30.85 20.24
C TYR A 840 -10.69 29.96 21.45
N THR A 841 -9.51 29.95 22.07
CA THR A 841 -9.15 28.99 23.12
C THR A 841 -8.89 29.62 24.48
N ASN A 842 -8.91 30.96 24.57
CA ASN A 842 -8.45 31.73 25.73
C ASN A 842 -7.02 31.37 26.18
N SER A 843 -6.15 30.97 25.24
CA SER A 843 -4.76 30.60 25.53
C SER A 843 -4.01 31.75 26.21
N VAL A 844 -3.51 31.48 27.43
CA VAL A 844 -2.66 32.40 28.18
C VAL A 844 -1.30 32.55 27.50
N LYS A 845 -0.72 31.43 27.01
CA LYS A 845 0.55 31.43 26.30
C LYS A 845 0.51 32.34 25.07
N ALA A 846 -0.57 32.27 24.28
CA ALA A 846 -0.72 33.10 23.09
C ALA A 846 -0.77 34.59 23.41
N ILE A 847 -1.52 35.00 24.45
CA ILE A 847 -1.62 36.42 24.83
C ILE A 847 -0.33 36.94 25.46
N GLU A 848 0.41 36.11 26.19
CA GLU A 848 1.75 36.46 26.71
C GLU A 848 2.73 36.75 25.56
N LEU A 849 2.77 35.87 24.55
CA LEU A 849 3.62 36.05 23.37
C LEU A 849 3.24 37.30 22.57
N LEU A 850 1.94 37.59 22.43
CA LEU A 850 1.46 38.81 21.77
C LEU A 850 1.80 40.07 22.57
N SER A 851 1.69 40.02 23.90
CA SER A 851 1.97 41.16 24.78
C SER A 851 3.45 41.54 24.80
N GLN A 852 4.33 40.58 24.52
CA GLN A 852 5.78 40.76 24.45
C GLN A 852 6.32 40.46 23.05
N TRP A 853 5.56 40.82 22.00
CA TRP A 853 5.82 40.39 20.63
C TRP A 853 7.23 40.69 20.12
N ASP A 854 7.80 41.85 20.46
CA ASP A 854 9.14 42.23 20.03
C ASP A 854 10.24 41.30 20.56
N ILE A 855 10.03 40.70 21.72
CA ILE A 855 10.92 39.68 22.30
C ILE A 855 10.52 38.30 21.78
N ALA A 856 9.23 37.96 21.79
CA ALA A 856 8.75 36.66 21.36
C ALA A 856 9.16 36.32 19.92
N LYS A 857 9.10 37.30 19.01
CA LYS A 857 9.43 37.12 17.59
C LYS A 857 10.89 36.69 17.36
N THR A 858 11.83 37.00 18.26
CA THR A 858 13.23 36.60 18.11
C THR A 858 13.47 35.12 18.37
N ASN A 859 12.52 34.45 19.03
CA ASN A 859 12.62 33.03 19.41
C ASN A 859 11.81 32.11 18.50
N PHE A 860 11.15 32.65 17.47
CA PHE A 860 10.51 31.82 16.46
C PHE A 860 11.51 31.35 15.42
N VAL A 861 11.40 30.08 15.05
CA VAL A 861 12.08 29.49 13.90
C VAL A 861 11.07 29.06 12.86
N LYS A 862 11.44 29.18 11.59
CA LYS A 862 10.68 28.76 10.42
C LYS A 862 11.30 27.49 9.86
N VAL A 863 10.48 26.46 9.67
CA VAL A 863 10.87 25.20 9.02
C VAL A 863 10.22 25.16 7.64
N ILE A 864 11.04 25.04 6.60
CA ILE A 864 10.58 25.04 5.22
C ILE A 864 11.33 23.99 4.38
N PRO A 865 10.64 23.19 3.53
CA PRO A 865 11.32 22.22 2.69
C PRO A 865 12.15 22.86 1.58
N THR A 866 13.36 22.35 1.36
CA THR A 866 14.32 22.90 0.38
C THR A 866 13.76 22.91 -1.04
N GLU A 867 13.16 21.80 -1.50
CA GLU A 867 12.55 21.75 -2.84
C GLU A 867 11.36 22.70 -2.97
N TYR A 868 10.52 22.76 -1.94
CA TYR A 868 9.37 23.67 -1.89
C TYR A 868 9.80 25.13 -1.98
N LYS A 869 10.82 25.53 -1.20
CA LYS A 869 11.41 26.87 -1.24
C LYS A 869 11.92 27.21 -2.64
N ARG A 870 12.66 26.31 -3.29
CA ARG A 870 13.15 26.49 -4.68
C ARG A 870 12.01 26.69 -5.67
N VAL A 871 10.94 25.91 -5.56
CA VAL A 871 9.77 26.04 -6.45
C VAL A 871 9.03 27.36 -6.21
N MET A 872 8.85 27.78 -4.96
CA MET A 872 8.21 29.06 -4.61
C MET A 872 9.03 30.27 -5.07
N ALA A 873 10.36 30.23 -4.94
CA ALA A 873 11.25 31.27 -5.45
C ALA A 873 11.12 31.44 -6.97
N LYS A 874 11.16 30.33 -7.73
CA LYS A 874 10.94 30.36 -9.19
C LYS A 874 9.60 30.99 -9.56
N LYS A 875 8.51 30.67 -8.86
CA LYS A 875 7.19 31.28 -9.12
C LYS A 875 7.17 32.79 -8.83
N ARG A 876 7.84 33.23 -7.76
CA ARG A 876 8.00 34.67 -7.44
C ARG A 876 8.81 35.41 -8.51
N ASP A 877 9.84 34.78 -9.07
CA ASP A 877 10.63 35.40 -10.14
C ASP A 877 9.89 35.45 -11.48
N PHE A 878 9.16 34.40 -11.85
CA PHE A 878 8.32 34.40 -13.06
C PHE A 878 7.22 35.47 -13.02
N SER A 879 6.62 35.71 -11.85
CA SER A 879 5.64 36.80 -11.67
C SER A 879 6.28 38.19 -11.73
N LYS A 880 7.55 38.34 -11.36
CA LYS A 880 8.30 39.61 -11.52
C LYS A 880 8.77 39.88 -12.97
N VAL A 881 8.94 38.84 -13.79
CA VAL A 881 9.31 38.97 -15.21
C VAL A 881 8.09 39.26 -16.11
N MET A 882 6.88 39.00 -15.61
CA MET A 882 5.61 39.25 -16.31
C MET A 882 4.92 40.59 -15.96
N VAL A 883 5.51 41.40 -15.06
CA VAL A 883 5.01 42.74 -14.69
C VAL A 883 5.78 43.81 -15.45
#